data_AF-A0A661CD85-F1
#
_entry.id   AF-A0A661CD85-F1
#
_cell.length_a   1.000
_cell.length_b   1.000
_cell.length_c   1.000
_cell.angle_alpha   90.00
_cell.angle_beta   90.00
_cell.angle_gamma   90.00
#
_symmetry.space_group_name_H-M   'P 1'
#
loop_
_entity.id
_entity.type
_entity.pdbx_description
1 polymer ?
#
loop_
_entity_poly.entity_id
_entity_poly.type
_entity_poly.pdbx_seq_one_letter_code
_entity_poly.pdbx_strand_id
1 'polypeptide(L)'
;MPTLSNLRLGLTYVPASDSDGRALENFIDADNVSTLPVYLFNLKPVLNLEDTALATGTAISMGQSQYLTVIINDPVRGGLVQQSVVTAGDEVVFGVNSSGVPRELVENRLEAIDPHTSAAENLHQTALHFWMAHDFFDELTAQALNVRRVRLPSVGLFTSPLSVSYFFGIARNGIFKARVIDVKQNLQAVGAPTSEILAQFMRQIGIQGSYLENSVIEQLFDYEQGRGISTAQLLMDANEQAIPIYTVTADNIGTVLPLLSVSAEVKTDIKNAIHAGQYAIVPQREIAHGNWRGAGYIIQDPITGAGAYLIEGGLNGGWLACLGCEFSKEALILALMMTILLALLIYAFWPVIMRLGAVAIRSLAVMARTLVRAYFKKQGTKKAKGKKPKKRKDCKPMLKLVSVSFRDDIDIYKDTDKGAQKIPDIVWEKTIFGLKTEPGVAYVSGEPMKITATFKRKQKPSQPVKDITIIGQVTSGSLGKFQTTFEYKKGIFPPSHFTKPFDVRMSAAHAFPKRQTQFYDPLKISWKMTYKWNGKKTTQGIGTSKHKVYVTFDQPHDALGNLYLSPLHWAVSNDGATNKKEVVRNTWRMFAKKSLLGKSGPADIKSWDGKRKFYYYKMGGLPSNERPENCLISPIDYAACGDFADLLLDTLMVNNVVTGSKTIYVKPIEDKKMLIKEWSPIPSTPTVAPNAEGYKWKFFIYNRLDGEGSMISPTGAGAPNNEYDELLNKTGIRGQNTPTPAEKVFGTHTIVKLPKRSLPKELDDTPYFDPSYGVTYRDEKDFEDQAVYGYAKELTRDNQIIEYQVREKPVPNLPHNIQFEVEMQW
;
A
#
# COMPACT_ATOMS: atom_id res chain seq x y z
N MET A 1 -41.55 3.08 6.17
CA MET A 1 -40.14 2.64 6.01
C MET A 1 -39.63 2.79 4.57
N PRO A 2 -40.27 2.26 3.51
CA PRO A 2 -39.76 2.40 2.13
C PRO A 2 -39.64 3.85 1.66
N THR A 3 -40.46 4.75 2.19
CA THR A 3 -40.41 6.20 1.94
C THR A 3 -39.24 6.89 2.63
N LEU A 4 -38.65 6.31 3.68
CA LEU A 4 -37.54 6.89 4.45
C LEU A 4 -36.17 6.46 3.92
N SER A 5 -36.05 5.28 3.30
CA SER A 5 -34.76 4.78 2.82
C SER A 5 -34.13 5.58 1.69
N ASN A 6 -34.90 6.47 1.07
CA ASN A 6 -34.46 7.35 0.00
C ASN A 6 -34.31 8.80 0.45
N LEU A 7 -34.65 9.10 1.71
CA LEU A 7 -34.72 10.44 2.24
C LEU A 7 -33.77 10.61 3.42
N ARG A 8 -33.27 11.83 3.60
CA ARG A 8 -32.44 12.18 4.74
C ARG A 8 -33.29 12.39 5.98
N LEU A 9 -33.27 11.45 6.91
CA LEU A 9 -33.77 11.65 8.28
C LEU A 9 -32.60 12.04 9.17
N GLY A 10 -32.62 13.25 9.74
CA GLY A 10 -31.51 13.77 10.55
C GLY A 10 -31.97 14.51 11.79
N LEU A 11 -31.14 14.52 12.82
CA LEU A 11 -31.27 15.35 14.01
C LEU A 11 -30.16 16.41 13.93
N THR A 12 -30.59 17.67 13.78
CA THR A 12 -29.72 18.85 13.68
C THR A 12 -30.02 19.77 14.85
N TYR A 13 -29.00 20.43 15.41
CA TYR A 13 -29.19 21.42 16.46
C TYR A 13 -29.15 22.83 15.87
N VAL A 14 -30.24 23.56 16.04
CA VAL A 14 -30.36 24.96 15.59
C VAL A 14 -30.26 25.92 16.78
N PRO A 15 -29.82 27.17 16.61
CA PRO A 15 -29.82 28.15 17.69
C PRO A 15 -31.18 28.30 18.36
N ALA A 16 -31.22 28.37 19.69
CA ALA A 16 -32.48 28.45 20.44
C ALA A 16 -33.17 29.82 20.30
N SER A 17 -32.37 30.87 20.07
CA SER A 17 -32.78 32.27 19.88
C SER A 17 -31.93 32.98 18.82
N ASP A 18 -32.40 34.14 18.33
CA ASP A 18 -31.62 34.99 17.41
C ASP A 18 -30.29 35.48 18.03
N SER A 19 -30.24 35.66 19.35
CA SER A 19 -28.99 35.97 20.05
C SER A 19 -28.00 34.82 20.02
N ASP A 20 -28.47 33.58 20.21
CA ASP A 20 -27.61 32.39 20.07
C ASP A 20 -27.10 32.26 18.63
N GLY A 21 -27.96 32.55 17.64
CA GLY A 21 -27.60 32.49 16.22
C GLY A 21 -26.52 33.50 15.84
N ARG A 22 -26.72 34.78 16.20
CA ARG A 22 -25.71 35.83 15.98
C ARG A 22 -24.41 35.55 16.72
N ALA A 23 -24.48 35.02 17.94
CA ALA A 23 -23.29 34.65 18.69
C ALA A 23 -22.51 33.54 17.97
N LEU A 24 -23.20 32.51 17.48
CA LEU A 24 -22.58 31.40 16.76
C LEU A 24 -21.94 31.86 15.43
N GLU A 25 -22.62 32.70 14.65
CA GLU A 25 -22.09 33.31 13.42
C GLU A 25 -20.78 34.07 13.68
N ASN A 26 -20.74 34.90 14.73
CA ASN A 26 -19.55 35.65 15.11
C ASN A 26 -18.33 34.75 15.44
N PHE A 27 -18.55 33.54 15.94
CA PHE A 27 -17.47 32.58 16.22
C PHE A 27 -17.08 31.75 15.00
N ILE A 28 -17.99 31.54 14.04
CA ILE A 28 -17.72 30.86 12.77
C ILE A 28 -16.87 31.74 11.84
N ASP A 29 -17.14 33.04 11.81
CA ASP A 29 -16.47 34.01 10.91
C ASP A 29 -15.15 34.58 11.49
N ALA A 30 -14.77 34.18 12.71
CA ALA A 30 -13.56 34.66 13.35
C ALA A 30 -12.33 33.82 12.96
N ASP A 31 -11.35 34.45 12.29
CA ASP A 31 -10.14 33.83 11.71
C ASP A 31 -9.22 33.08 12.70
N ASN A 32 -9.51 33.07 14.01
CA ASN A 32 -8.65 32.50 15.07
C ASN A 32 -9.37 31.59 16.08
N VAL A 33 -10.54 31.05 15.77
CA VAL A 33 -11.30 30.19 16.70
C VAL A 33 -10.96 28.71 16.48
N SER A 34 -10.08 28.15 17.32
CA SER A 34 -9.74 26.71 17.28
C SER A 34 -10.75 25.81 18.00
N THR A 35 -11.59 26.37 18.87
CA THR A 35 -12.64 25.68 19.64
C THR A 35 -13.79 26.62 19.94
N LEU A 36 -15.03 26.11 19.94
CA LEU A 36 -16.23 26.87 20.27
C LEU A 36 -16.44 26.95 21.80
N PRO A 37 -16.73 28.12 22.37
CA PRO A 37 -17.10 28.25 23.79
C PRO A 37 -18.54 27.79 24.02
N VAL A 38 -18.76 26.47 24.05
CA VAL A 38 -20.11 25.86 23.98
C VAL A 38 -21.09 26.30 25.07
N TYR A 39 -20.60 26.68 26.25
CA TYR A 39 -21.43 27.22 27.33
C TYR A 39 -22.19 28.52 26.97
N LEU A 40 -21.78 29.21 25.91
CA LEU A 40 -22.42 30.46 25.48
C LEU A 40 -23.66 30.25 24.63
N PHE A 41 -23.92 29.03 24.15
CA PHE A 41 -24.98 28.77 23.19
C PHE A 41 -26.04 27.85 23.77
N ASN A 42 -27.30 28.22 23.57
CA ASN A 42 -28.41 27.29 23.70
C ASN A 42 -28.89 26.88 22.30
N LEU A 43 -29.17 25.59 22.14
CA LEU A 43 -29.62 24.99 20.89
C LEU A 43 -30.97 24.31 21.09
N LYS A 44 -31.71 24.12 20.00
CA LYS A 44 -32.91 23.27 19.95
C LYS A 44 -32.62 22.08 19.04
N PRO A 45 -32.81 20.84 19.51
CA PRO A 45 -32.77 19.67 18.63
C PRO A 45 -33.96 19.72 17.67
N VAL A 46 -33.70 19.58 16.37
CA VAL A 46 -34.72 19.54 15.33
C VAL A 46 -34.57 18.23 14.55
N LEU A 47 -35.61 17.41 14.59
CA LEU A 47 -35.71 16.22 13.76
C LEU A 47 -36.22 16.65 12.38
N ASN A 48 -35.40 16.49 11.36
CA ASN A 48 -35.68 16.87 9.98
C ASN A 48 -35.87 15.65 9.10
N LEU A 49 -36.87 15.71 8.22
CA LEU A 49 -36.95 14.87 7.03
C LEU A 49 -36.64 15.76 5.83
N GLU A 50 -35.51 15.49 5.19
CA GLU A 50 -34.87 16.40 4.23
C GLU A 50 -34.62 17.77 4.87
N ASP A 51 -35.29 18.81 4.38
CA ASP A 51 -35.23 20.17 4.89
C ASP A 51 -36.53 20.55 5.63
N THR A 52 -37.42 19.58 5.88
CA THR A 52 -38.69 19.79 6.60
C THR A 52 -38.56 19.34 8.06
N ALA A 53 -38.75 20.27 8.99
CA ALA A 53 -38.80 19.96 10.42
C ALA A 53 -40.04 19.11 10.75
N LEU A 54 -39.82 17.91 11.27
CA LEU A 54 -40.87 17.02 11.77
C LEU A 54 -41.19 17.28 13.24
N ALA A 55 -40.16 17.57 14.04
CA ALA A 55 -40.29 17.86 15.46
C ALA A 55 -39.16 18.79 15.90
N THR A 56 -39.44 19.60 16.92
CA THR A 56 -38.46 20.48 17.56
C THR A 56 -38.56 20.30 19.07
N GLY A 57 -37.43 20.00 19.70
CA GLY A 57 -37.35 19.88 21.16
C GLY A 57 -37.18 21.24 21.85
N THR A 58 -37.10 21.18 23.17
CA THR A 58 -36.84 22.35 24.01
C THR A 58 -35.39 22.82 23.90
N ALA A 59 -35.14 24.08 24.27
CA ALA A 59 -33.79 24.60 24.32
C ALA A 59 -32.92 23.82 25.32
N ILE A 60 -31.67 23.56 24.95
CA ILE A 60 -30.66 22.87 25.74
C ILE A 60 -29.31 23.54 25.51
N SER A 61 -28.48 23.66 26.54
CA SER A 61 -27.14 24.22 26.40
C SER A 61 -26.26 23.33 25.52
N MET A 62 -25.51 23.94 24.60
CA MET A 62 -24.60 23.21 23.71
C MET A 62 -23.55 22.46 24.52
N GLY A 63 -23.26 21.24 24.09
CA GLY A 63 -22.33 20.34 24.76
C GLY A 63 -22.93 19.48 25.86
N GLN A 64 -24.23 19.58 26.17
CA GLN A 64 -24.89 18.67 27.13
C GLN A 64 -25.26 17.33 26.49
N SER A 65 -25.10 16.23 27.22
CA SER A 65 -25.47 14.89 26.75
C SER A 65 -27.00 14.67 26.74
N GLN A 66 -27.48 13.92 25.75
CA GLN A 66 -28.87 13.50 25.61
C GLN A 66 -28.93 12.01 25.26
N TYR A 67 -29.96 11.33 25.75
CA TYR A 67 -30.24 9.95 25.39
C TYR A 67 -31.13 9.92 24.16
N LEU A 68 -30.65 9.26 23.11
CA LEU A 68 -31.37 8.99 21.88
C LEU A 68 -31.88 7.55 21.91
N THR A 69 -33.19 7.39 21.84
CA THR A 69 -33.84 6.08 21.71
C THR A 69 -34.50 5.95 20.35
N VAL A 70 -34.07 4.97 19.55
CA VAL A 70 -34.68 4.63 18.27
C VAL A 70 -35.43 3.31 18.44
N ILE A 71 -36.72 3.30 18.09
CA ILE A 71 -37.54 2.09 18.18
C ILE A 71 -38.01 1.72 16.77
N ILE A 72 -37.60 0.56 16.28
CA ILE A 72 -38.13 -0.03 15.04
C ILE A 72 -39.15 -1.10 15.43
N ASN A 73 -40.41 -0.86 15.11
CA ASN A 73 -41.47 -1.83 15.35
C ASN A 73 -41.47 -2.88 14.23
N ASP A 74 -41.06 -4.10 14.57
CA ASP A 74 -41.16 -5.27 13.73
C ASP A 74 -42.51 -5.99 14.00
N PRO A 75 -43.31 -6.34 12.97
CA PRO A 75 -44.61 -6.98 13.17
C PRO A 75 -44.57 -8.33 13.90
N VAL A 76 -43.41 -9.00 13.92
CA VAL A 76 -43.21 -10.32 14.54
C VAL A 76 -42.49 -10.20 15.88
N ARG A 77 -41.50 -9.32 15.99
CA ARG A 77 -40.62 -9.19 17.17
C ARG A 77 -41.01 -8.05 18.12
N GLY A 78 -41.95 -7.19 17.73
CA GLY A 78 -42.30 -5.99 18.49
C GLY A 78 -41.26 -4.87 18.32
N GLY A 79 -41.21 -3.95 19.29
CA GLY A 79 -40.32 -2.80 19.27
C GLY A 79 -38.87 -3.20 19.55
N LEU A 80 -38.00 -3.06 18.56
CA LEU A 80 -36.55 -3.20 18.72
C LEU A 80 -35.97 -1.85 19.12
N VAL A 81 -35.48 -1.77 20.36
CA VAL A 81 -35.02 -0.53 20.99
C VAL A 81 -33.51 -0.40 20.85
N GLN A 82 -33.06 0.73 20.31
CA GLN A 82 -31.66 1.12 20.21
C GLN A 82 -31.42 2.37 21.03
N GLN A 83 -30.45 2.31 21.95
CA GLN A 83 -30.08 3.44 22.81
C GLN A 83 -28.69 3.94 22.45
N SER A 84 -28.56 5.26 22.33
CA SER A 84 -27.31 5.97 22.07
C SER A 84 -27.25 7.23 22.91
N VAL A 85 -26.04 7.71 23.19
CA VAL A 85 -25.82 9.03 23.78
C VAL A 85 -25.36 9.97 22.68
N VAL A 86 -26.04 11.10 22.55
CA VAL A 86 -25.67 12.19 21.63
C VAL A 86 -25.39 13.44 22.44
N THR A 87 -24.62 14.36 21.89
CA THR A 87 -24.30 15.65 22.52
C THR A 87 -25.06 16.76 21.84
N ALA A 88 -25.58 17.72 22.60
CA ALA A 88 -26.22 18.90 22.06
C ALA A 88 -25.23 19.68 21.17
N GLY A 89 -25.49 19.68 19.86
CA GLY A 89 -24.57 20.22 18.84
C GLY A 89 -24.05 19.18 17.86
N ASP A 90 -24.26 17.88 18.10
CA ASP A 90 -23.95 16.83 17.12
C ASP A 90 -24.78 16.99 15.84
N GLU A 91 -24.19 16.75 14.67
CA GLU A 91 -24.98 16.47 13.47
C GLU A 91 -25.20 14.97 13.37
N VAL A 92 -26.46 14.52 13.34
CA VAL A 92 -26.81 13.09 13.35
C VAL A 92 -27.71 12.77 12.17
N VAL A 93 -27.36 11.74 11.39
CA VAL A 93 -28.23 11.17 10.36
C VAL A 93 -28.58 9.74 10.70
N PHE A 94 -29.88 9.44 10.66
CA PHE A 94 -30.44 8.11 10.79
C PHE A 94 -30.41 7.45 9.42
N GLY A 95 -29.37 6.65 9.15
CA GLY A 95 -29.25 5.88 7.93
C GLY A 95 -30.20 4.69 7.95
N VAL A 96 -31.40 4.84 7.38
CA VAL A 96 -32.42 3.77 7.36
C VAL A 96 -32.31 2.93 6.08
N ASN A 97 -32.11 1.62 6.24
CA ASN A 97 -32.14 0.66 5.15
C ASN A 97 -33.34 -0.28 5.30
N SER A 98 -34.38 -0.07 4.50
CA SER A 98 -35.62 -0.85 4.59
C SER A 98 -35.51 -2.25 4.00
N SER A 99 -34.87 -2.36 2.84
CA SER A 99 -34.90 -3.59 2.02
C SER A 99 -33.74 -3.70 1.03
N GLY A 100 -32.70 -2.89 1.19
CA GLY A 100 -31.58 -2.78 0.26
C GLY A 100 -31.39 -1.35 -0.24
N VAL A 101 -30.13 -0.89 -0.33
CA VAL A 101 -29.79 0.38 -0.99
C VAL A 101 -29.16 0.08 -2.37
N PRO A 102 -29.89 0.27 -3.48
CA PRO A 102 -29.35 -0.01 -4.80
C PRO A 102 -28.39 1.09 -5.24
N ARG A 103 -27.47 0.70 -6.12
CA ARG A 103 -26.49 1.60 -6.74
C ARG A 103 -27.11 2.87 -7.31
N GLU A 104 -28.18 2.71 -8.08
CA GLU A 104 -28.81 3.82 -8.81
C GLU A 104 -29.37 4.87 -7.85
N LEU A 105 -29.80 4.47 -6.64
CA LEU A 105 -30.30 5.40 -5.64
C LEU A 105 -29.19 6.37 -5.21
N VAL A 106 -28.02 5.83 -4.88
CA VAL A 106 -26.87 6.60 -4.42
C VAL A 106 -26.38 7.54 -5.53
N GLU A 107 -26.28 7.05 -6.76
CA GLU A 107 -25.90 7.86 -7.92
C GLU A 107 -26.90 9.00 -8.19
N ASN A 108 -28.19 8.70 -8.16
CA ASN A 108 -29.24 9.70 -8.37
C ASN A 108 -29.20 10.79 -7.29
N ARG A 109 -28.97 10.43 -6.01
CA ARG A 109 -28.88 11.41 -4.93
C ARG A 109 -27.63 12.30 -5.09
N LEU A 110 -26.47 11.71 -5.40
CA LEU A 110 -25.23 12.46 -5.66
C LEU A 110 -25.33 13.40 -6.88
N GLU A 111 -26.08 13.02 -7.90
CA GLU A 111 -26.33 13.88 -9.07
C GLU A 111 -27.32 15.00 -8.76
N ALA A 112 -28.33 14.73 -7.91
CA ALA A 112 -29.37 15.68 -7.56
C ALA A 112 -28.91 16.71 -6.52
N ILE A 113 -28.17 16.28 -5.51
CA ILE A 113 -27.78 17.10 -4.36
C ILE A 113 -26.28 16.99 -4.13
N ASP A 114 -25.66 18.16 -4.00
CA ASP A 114 -24.24 18.26 -3.69
C ASP A 114 -24.01 17.86 -2.21
N PRO A 115 -23.22 16.81 -1.90
CA PRO A 115 -22.85 16.40 -0.53
C PRO A 115 -22.09 17.45 0.30
N HIS A 116 -21.72 18.60 -0.28
CA HIS A 116 -21.11 19.73 0.42
C HIS A 116 -22.12 20.81 0.83
N THR A 117 -23.40 20.62 0.52
CA THR A 117 -24.46 21.59 0.89
C THR A 117 -24.66 21.71 2.38
N SER A 118 -24.47 20.62 3.13
CA SER A 118 -24.58 20.59 4.59
C SER A 118 -23.86 19.38 5.18
N ALA A 119 -23.54 19.44 6.47
CA ALA A 119 -23.05 18.28 7.22
C ALA A 119 -24.07 17.13 7.20
N ALA A 120 -25.36 17.44 7.34
CA ALA A 120 -26.45 16.48 7.25
C ALA A 120 -26.46 15.74 5.91
N GLU A 121 -26.37 16.45 4.77
CA GLU A 121 -26.32 15.79 3.46
C GLU A 121 -25.08 14.91 3.32
N ASN A 122 -23.95 15.39 3.83
CA ASN A 122 -22.71 14.63 3.76
C ASN A 122 -22.79 13.30 4.55
N LEU A 123 -23.38 13.33 5.74
CA LEU A 123 -23.61 12.14 6.56
C LEU A 123 -24.66 11.22 5.95
N HIS A 124 -25.70 11.77 5.31
CA HIS A 124 -26.67 10.97 4.57
C HIS A 124 -26.04 10.22 3.40
N GLN A 125 -25.16 10.89 2.67
CA GLN A 125 -24.41 10.27 1.59
C GLN A 125 -23.49 9.18 2.13
N THR A 126 -22.84 9.42 3.27
CA THR A 126 -22.07 8.39 3.98
C THR A 126 -22.94 7.18 4.33
N ALA A 127 -24.16 7.41 4.82
CA ALA A 127 -25.13 6.36 5.13
C ALA A 127 -25.54 5.53 3.92
N LEU A 128 -25.87 6.19 2.81
CA LEU A 128 -26.23 5.52 1.57
C LEU A 128 -25.09 4.65 1.04
N HIS A 129 -23.85 5.15 1.10
CA HIS A 129 -22.68 4.39 0.68
C HIS A 129 -22.40 3.20 1.59
N PHE A 130 -22.48 3.37 2.91
CA PHE A 130 -22.33 2.28 3.87
C PHE A 130 -23.36 1.17 3.62
N TRP A 131 -24.63 1.50 3.45
CA TRP A 131 -25.68 0.49 3.28
C TRP A 131 -25.60 -0.25 1.96
N MET A 132 -25.38 0.50 0.87
CA MET A 132 -25.15 -0.08 -0.45
C MET A 132 -23.95 -1.02 -0.44
N ALA A 133 -22.92 -0.65 0.33
CA ALA A 133 -21.74 -1.47 0.49
C ALA A 133 -22.02 -2.78 1.19
N HIS A 134 -22.63 -2.64 2.35
CA HIS A 134 -23.02 -3.76 3.18
C HIS A 134 -23.92 -4.74 2.42
N ASP A 135 -24.94 -4.23 1.72
CA ASP A 135 -25.86 -5.07 0.95
C ASP A 135 -25.18 -5.82 -0.18
N PHE A 136 -24.23 -5.18 -0.85
CA PHE A 136 -23.50 -5.83 -1.91
C PHE A 136 -22.62 -6.98 -1.39
N PHE A 137 -21.94 -6.82 -0.24
CA PHE A 137 -21.11 -7.90 0.32
C PHE A 137 -21.91 -9.02 0.94
N ASP A 138 -23.04 -8.68 1.55
CA ASP A 138 -23.96 -9.69 2.04
C ASP A 138 -24.45 -10.55 0.88
N GLU A 139 -24.76 -9.94 -0.28
CA GLU A 139 -25.20 -10.67 -1.47
C GLU A 139 -24.08 -11.55 -2.04
N LEU A 140 -22.84 -11.07 -2.09
CA LEU A 140 -21.70 -11.90 -2.52
C LEU A 140 -21.45 -13.08 -1.57
N THR A 141 -21.49 -12.81 -0.27
CA THR A 141 -21.30 -13.83 0.77
C THR A 141 -22.44 -14.86 0.70
N ALA A 142 -23.67 -14.41 0.47
CA ALA A 142 -24.83 -15.28 0.30
C ALA A 142 -24.69 -16.19 -0.92
N GLN A 143 -24.22 -15.64 -2.04
CA GLN A 143 -23.94 -16.43 -3.26
C GLN A 143 -22.84 -17.47 -3.02
N ALA A 144 -21.76 -17.10 -2.32
CA ALA A 144 -20.66 -18.00 -2.02
C ALA A 144 -21.07 -19.16 -1.09
N LEU A 145 -21.97 -18.90 -0.14
CA LEU A 145 -22.44 -19.89 0.85
C LEU A 145 -23.76 -20.57 0.47
N ASN A 146 -24.29 -20.30 -0.73
CA ASN A 146 -25.61 -20.76 -1.18
C ASN A 146 -26.75 -20.46 -0.18
N VAL A 147 -26.71 -19.25 0.36
CA VAL A 147 -27.69 -18.69 1.31
C VAL A 147 -28.64 -17.76 0.56
N ARG A 148 -29.90 -17.72 1.01
CA ARG A 148 -30.89 -16.71 0.59
C ARG A 148 -31.04 -15.69 1.70
N ARG A 149 -30.88 -14.41 1.39
CA ARG A 149 -31.02 -13.33 2.37
C ARG A 149 -31.96 -12.23 1.92
N VAL A 150 -32.68 -11.65 2.88
CA VAL A 150 -33.46 -10.43 2.71
C VAL A 150 -33.11 -9.47 3.83
N ARG A 151 -32.70 -8.25 3.46
CA ARG A 151 -32.50 -7.14 4.38
C ARG A 151 -33.82 -6.84 5.07
N LEU A 152 -33.83 -6.91 6.39
CA LEU A 152 -34.92 -6.39 7.21
C LEU A 152 -34.63 -4.93 7.59
N PRO A 153 -35.66 -4.16 8.00
CA PRO A 153 -35.49 -2.78 8.44
C PRO A 153 -34.35 -2.61 9.43
N SER A 154 -33.32 -1.90 8.97
CA SER A 154 -32.04 -1.69 9.66
C SER A 154 -31.78 -0.20 9.78
N VAL A 155 -31.06 0.20 10.83
CA VAL A 155 -30.72 1.60 11.10
C VAL A 155 -29.33 1.70 11.69
N GLY A 156 -28.59 2.70 11.20
CA GLY A 156 -27.31 3.11 11.75
C GLY A 156 -27.31 4.62 11.99
N LEU A 157 -26.50 5.07 12.94
CA LEU A 157 -26.26 6.47 13.24
C LEU A 157 -24.97 6.91 12.54
N PHE A 158 -25.10 7.95 11.74
CA PHE A 158 -23.99 8.56 11.00
C PHE A 158 -23.82 9.96 11.58
N THR A 159 -22.73 10.19 12.29
CA THR A 159 -22.61 11.38 13.13
C THR A 159 -21.33 12.17 12.86
N SER A 160 -21.45 13.49 13.01
CA SER A 160 -20.32 14.41 13.19
C SER A 160 -20.38 14.90 14.63
N PRO A 161 -19.77 14.18 15.59
CA PRO A 161 -19.91 14.48 17.00
C PRO A 161 -19.12 15.72 17.43
N LEU A 162 -19.71 16.49 18.33
CA LEU A 162 -19.07 17.59 19.04
C LEU A 162 -18.25 17.04 20.21
N SER A 163 -16.93 17.14 20.14
CA SER A 163 -16.05 16.78 21.25
C SER A 163 -16.00 17.91 22.27
N VAL A 164 -16.45 17.65 23.50
CA VAL A 164 -16.61 18.66 24.57
C VAL A 164 -15.59 18.47 25.68
N SER A 165 -14.98 19.56 26.12
CA SER A 165 -14.17 19.62 27.35
C SER A 165 -14.99 20.19 28.49
N TYR A 166 -14.99 19.52 29.64
CA TYR A 166 -15.74 19.92 30.84
C TYR A 166 -14.81 20.39 31.95
N PHE A 167 -15.18 21.49 32.61
CA PHE A 167 -14.57 21.91 33.88
C PHE A 167 -15.63 21.93 34.97
N PHE A 168 -15.42 21.16 36.04
CA PHE A 168 -16.38 21.02 37.14
C PHE A 168 -17.80 20.63 36.67
N GLY A 169 -17.90 19.77 35.64
CA GLY A 169 -19.17 19.33 35.05
C GLY A 169 -19.82 20.31 34.07
N ILE A 170 -19.22 21.49 33.86
CA ILE A 170 -19.73 22.50 32.91
C ILE A 170 -19.03 22.34 31.57
N ALA A 171 -19.80 22.18 30.49
CA ALA A 171 -19.29 22.12 29.12
C ALA A 171 -18.64 23.46 28.74
N ARG A 172 -17.33 23.50 28.47
CA ARG A 172 -16.60 24.77 28.24
C ARG A 172 -16.23 24.99 26.79
N ASN A 173 -15.55 24.01 26.18
CA ASN A 173 -15.04 24.12 24.82
C ASN A 173 -15.52 22.94 23.99
N GLY A 174 -15.89 23.19 22.74
CA GLY A 174 -16.38 22.19 21.80
C GLY A 174 -15.63 22.26 20.48
N ILE A 175 -15.42 21.11 19.85
CA ILE A 175 -14.79 21.02 18.53
C ILE A 175 -15.24 19.77 17.78
N PHE A 176 -15.50 19.89 16.48
CA PHE A 176 -15.77 18.76 15.60
C PHE A 176 -14.45 18.19 15.10
N LYS A 177 -14.10 16.98 15.53
CA LYS A 177 -12.83 16.32 15.20
C LYS A 177 -12.99 14.96 14.55
N ALA A 178 -14.20 14.43 14.47
CA ALA A 178 -14.41 13.06 14.05
C ALA A 178 -15.68 12.89 13.23
N ARG A 179 -15.75 11.74 12.57
CA ARG A 179 -16.96 11.19 11.98
C ARG A 179 -17.11 9.77 12.51
N VAL A 180 -18.34 9.39 12.83
CA VAL A 180 -18.64 8.10 13.43
C VAL A 180 -19.79 7.44 12.70
N ILE A 181 -19.63 6.16 12.38
CA ILE A 181 -20.70 5.26 11.95
C ILE A 181 -20.93 4.27 13.09
N ASP A 182 -22.14 4.25 13.65
CA ASP A 182 -22.56 3.30 14.69
C ASP A 182 -23.81 2.56 14.20
N VAL A 183 -23.65 1.29 13.82
CA VAL A 183 -24.75 0.45 13.34
C VAL A 183 -25.21 -0.52 14.41
N LYS A 184 -26.08 -0.02 15.28
CA LYS A 184 -26.69 -0.85 16.33
C LYS A 184 -27.66 -1.92 15.81
N GLN A 185 -28.23 -1.73 14.61
CA GLN A 185 -29.23 -2.65 14.09
C GLN A 185 -29.02 -2.96 12.61
N ASN A 186 -28.48 -4.15 12.38
CA ASN A 186 -28.23 -4.74 11.06
C ASN A 186 -28.98 -6.07 10.96
N LEU A 187 -30.23 -6.04 10.48
CA LEU A 187 -31.11 -7.20 10.48
C LEU A 187 -31.21 -7.86 9.11
N GLN A 188 -31.16 -9.19 9.14
CA GLN A 188 -31.29 -10.05 7.97
C GLN A 188 -32.30 -11.17 8.26
N ALA A 189 -33.16 -11.46 7.29
CA ALA A 189 -33.87 -12.73 7.23
C ALA A 189 -33.06 -13.66 6.32
N VAL A 190 -32.64 -14.81 6.87
CA VAL A 190 -31.66 -15.69 6.22
C VAL A 190 -32.22 -17.11 6.14
N GLY A 191 -32.30 -17.64 4.93
CA GLY A 191 -32.54 -19.06 4.67
C GLY A 191 -31.24 -19.71 4.22
N ALA A 192 -30.73 -20.66 5.01
CA ALA A 192 -29.49 -21.37 4.73
C ALA A 192 -29.73 -22.90 4.69
N PRO A 193 -28.86 -23.68 4.02
CA PRO A 193 -28.99 -25.14 3.99
C PRO A 193 -28.82 -25.81 5.37
N THR A 194 -27.99 -25.24 6.25
CA THR A 194 -27.79 -25.74 7.63
C THR A 194 -27.61 -24.58 8.61
N SER A 195 -27.75 -24.86 9.91
CA SER A 195 -27.48 -23.92 11.01
C SER A 195 -26.04 -23.41 11.00
N GLU A 196 -25.08 -24.26 10.63
CA GLU A 196 -23.66 -23.91 10.61
C GLU A 196 -23.35 -22.92 9.49
N ILE A 197 -23.96 -23.11 8.31
CA ILE A 197 -23.85 -22.20 7.18
C ILE A 197 -24.55 -20.87 7.51
N LEU A 198 -25.70 -20.91 8.17
CA LEU A 198 -26.37 -19.72 8.68
C LEU A 198 -25.45 -18.94 9.62
N ALA A 199 -24.90 -19.62 10.64
CA ALA A 199 -24.00 -19.01 11.60
C ALA A 199 -22.75 -18.44 10.91
N GLN A 200 -22.14 -19.19 9.98
CA GLN A 200 -21.00 -18.73 9.18
C GLN A 200 -21.32 -17.46 8.38
N PHE A 201 -22.45 -17.43 7.69
CA PHE A 201 -22.93 -16.27 6.96
C PHE A 201 -23.08 -15.07 7.90
N MET A 202 -23.73 -15.25 9.05
CA MET A 202 -23.96 -14.19 10.04
C MET A 202 -22.66 -13.63 10.63
N ARG A 203 -21.64 -14.46 10.94
CA ARG A 203 -20.34 -13.92 11.40
C ARG A 203 -19.65 -13.12 10.30
N GLN A 204 -19.73 -13.63 9.06
CA GLN A 204 -19.01 -13.03 7.95
C GLN A 204 -19.56 -11.65 7.57
N ILE A 205 -20.89 -11.48 7.56
CA ILE A 205 -21.49 -10.16 7.34
C ILE A 205 -21.27 -9.22 8.53
N GLY A 206 -21.18 -9.75 9.75
CA GLY A 206 -20.96 -8.94 10.95
C GLY A 206 -19.55 -8.33 10.99
N ILE A 207 -18.51 -9.15 10.75
CA ILE A 207 -17.13 -8.65 10.72
C ILE A 207 -16.90 -7.69 9.55
N GLN A 208 -17.54 -7.96 8.41
CA GLN A 208 -17.52 -7.04 7.26
C GLN A 208 -18.22 -5.73 7.58
N GLY A 209 -19.40 -5.79 8.19
CA GLY A 209 -20.15 -4.62 8.64
C GLY A 209 -19.30 -3.73 9.54
N SER A 210 -18.66 -4.31 10.56
CA SER A 210 -17.76 -3.58 11.46
C SER A 210 -16.59 -2.92 10.71
N TYR A 211 -15.95 -3.63 9.77
CA TYR A 211 -14.89 -3.04 8.95
C TYR A 211 -15.40 -1.95 7.98
N LEU A 212 -16.68 -1.96 7.60
CA LEU A 212 -17.25 -0.88 6.79
C LEU A 212 -17.48 0.41 7.58
N GLU A 213 -17.68 0.31 8.89
CA GLU A 213 -17.95 1.49 9.73
C GLU A 213 -16.76 2.47 9.77
N ASN A 214 -15.52 1.99 9.65
CA ASN A 214 -14.36 2.86 9.45
C ASN A 214 -14.02 3.04 7.97
N SER A 215 -13.95 1.97 7.18
CA SER A 215 -13.40 2.05 5.82
C SER A 215 -14.24 2.87 4.84
N VAL A 216 -15.57 2.99 5.03
CA VAL A 216 -16.41 3.84 4.19
C VAL A 216 -16.08 5.33 4.40
N ILE A 217 -15.81 5.74 5.63
CA ILE A 217 -15.36 7.10 5.95
C ILE A 217 -14.00 7.34 5.29
N GLU A 218 -13.05 6.43 5.47
CA GLU A 218 -11.71 6.54 4.87
C GLU A 218 -11.78 6.72 3.35
N GLN A 219 -12.61 5.91 2.69
CA GLN A 219 -12.79 5.94 1.25
C GLN A 219 -13.47 7.22 0.75
N LEU A 220 -14.54 7.68 1.41
CA LEU A 220 -15.25 8.90 1.00
C LEU A 220 -14.37 10.15 1.11
N PHE A 221 -13.45 10.13 2.07
CA PHE A 221 -12.64 11.27 2.45
C PHE A 221 -11.17 11.13 2.09
N ASP A 222 -10.81 10.13 1.27
CA ASP A 222 -9.47 9.88 0.75
C ASP A 222 -8.40 9.78 1.86
N TYR A 223 -8.78 9.23 3.01
CA TYR A 223 -7.85 8.93 4.09
C TYR A 223 -7.12 7.60 3.84
N GLU A 224 -5.94 7.47 4.43
CA GLU A 224 -5.20 6.21 4.46
C GLU A 224 -6.07 5.10 5.08
N GLN A 225 -6.06 3.92 4.44
CA GLN A 225 -6.85 2.78 4.91
C GLN A 225 -6.25 2.21 6.20
N GLY A 226 -7.12 1.82 7.12
CA GLY A 226 -6.71 1.31 8.44
C GLY A 226 -6.31 2.41 9.42
N ARG A 227 -6.76 3.65 9.20
CA ARG A 227 -6.58 4.78 10.13
C ARG A 227 -7.78 4.95 11.08
N GLY A 228 -8.95 4.50 10.65
CA GLY A 228 -10.17 4.54 11.42
C GLY A 228 -10.28 3.31 12.31
N ILE A 229 -10.90 3.49 13.45
CA ILE A 229 -11.02 2.50 14.51
C ILE A 229 -12.34 1.78 14.34
N SER A 230 -12.33 0.46 14.15
CA SER A 230 -13.51 -0.42 14.24
C SER A 230 -13.14 -1.70 14.99
N THR A 231 -14.10 -2.47 15.49
CA THR A 231 -13.79 -3.76 16.15
C THR A 231 -12.96 -4.66 15.22
N ALA A 232 -13.34 -4.74 13.94
CA ALA A 232 -12.60 -5.50 12.95
C ALA A 232 -11.16 -4.99 12.76
N GLN A 233 -10.98 -3.67 12.61
CA GLN A 233 -9.64 -3.07 12.46
C GLN A 233 -8.78 -3.32 13.69
N LEU A 234 -9.33 -3.12 14.90
CA LEU A 234 -8.59 -3.35 16.14
C LEU A 234 -8.15 -4.81 16.29
N LEU A 235 -8.98 -5.78 15.91
CA LEU A 235 -8.56 -7.18 15.90
C LEU A 235 -7.47 -7.46 14.84
N MET A 236 -7.48 -6.78 13.70
CA MET A 236 -6.38 -6.84 12.72
C MET A 236 -5.09 -6.27 13.32
N ASP A 237 -5.16 -5.12 13.99
CA ASP A 237 -4.02 -4.48 14.63
C ASP A 237 -3.44 -5.34 15.75
N ALA A 238 -4.28 -6.01 16.56
CA ALA A 238 -3.82 -6.97 17.55
C ALA A 238 -2.98 -8.08 16.91
N ASN A 239 -3.47 -8.64 15.80
CA ASN A 239 -2.76 -9.69 15.09
C ASN A 239 -1.44 -9.19 14.47
N GLU A 240 -1.43 -7.98 13.88
CA GLU A 240 -0.22 -7.36 13.34
C GLU A 240 0.83 -7.07 14.44
N GLN A 241 0.37 -6.65 15.61
CA GLN A 241 1.21 -6.38 16.80
C GLN A 241 1.58 -7.66 17.58
N ALA A 242 1.24 -8.85 17.05
CA ALA A 242 1.43 -10.15 17.70
C ALA A 242 0.84 -10.23 19.13
N ILE A 243 -0.26 -9.52 19.36
CA ILE A 243 -1.05 -9.59 20.60
C ILE A 243 -2.00 -10.79 20.47
N PRO A 244 -1.96 -11.77 21.39
CA PRO A 244 -2.86 -12.93 21.35
C PRO A 244 -4.33 -12.50 21.36
N ILE A 245 -5.15 -13.14 20.52
CA ILE A 245 -6.60 -12.97 20.49
C ILE A 245 -7.23 -14.24 21.05
N TYR A 246 -8.07 -14.10 22.07
CA TYR A 246 -8.72 -15.22 22.74
C TYR A 246 -10.18 -15.35 22.33
N THR A 247 -10.61 -16.59 22.11
CA THR A 247 -12.02 -16.97 22.13
C THR A 247 -12.40 -17.41 23.54
N VAL A 248 -13.22 -16.64 24.23
CA VAL A 248 -13.69 -16.90 25.59
C VAL A 248 -15.04 -17.62 25.52
N THR A 249 -15.14 -18.76 26.18
CA THR A 249 -16.35 -19.59 26.29
C THR A 249 -16.65 -19.91 27.76
N ALA A 250 -17.79 -20.53 28.04
CA ALA A 250 -18.13 -21.01 29.38
C ALA A 250 -17.06 -21.97 29.95
N ASP A 251 -16.42 -22.76 29.09
CA ASP A 251 -15.43 -23.77 29.51
C ASP A 251 -14.09 -23.16 29.93
N ASN A 252 -13.71 -22.01 29.36
CA ASN A 252 -12.36 -21.46 29.54
C ASN A 252 -12.33 -20.09 30.26
N ILE A 253 -13.47 -19.46 30.53
CA ILE A 253 -13.54 -18.11 31.12
C ILE A 253 -12.74 -17.99 32.43
N GLY A 254 -12.77 -19.02 33.29
CA GLY A 254 -12.01 -19.02 34.55
C GLY A 254 -10.48 -18.93 34.37
N THR A 255 -9.97 -19.39 33.22
CA THR A 255 -8.54 -19.37 32.90
C THR A 255 -8.14 -18.19 32.03
N VAL A 256 -9.00 -17.77 31.10
CA VAL A 256 -8.68 -16.71 30.12
C VAL A 256 -8.93 -15.32 30.71
N LEU A 257 -10.01 -15.11 31.45
CA LEU A 257 -10.40 -13.79 31.94
C LEU A 257 -9.33 -13.11 32.83
N PRO A 258 -8.59 -13.84 33.69
CA PRO A 258 -7.47 -13.26 34.45
C PRO A 258 -6.29 -12.80 33.58
N LEU A 259 -6.11 -13.36 32.37
CA LEU A 259 -5.03 -13.00 31.45
C LEU A 259 -5.30 -11.70 30.69
N LEU A 260 -6.56 -11.26 30.65
CA LEU A 260 -6.98 -10.09 29.88
C LEU A 260 -6.62 -8.80 30.61
N SER A 261 -5.83 -7.94 29.96
CA SER A 261 -5.48 -6.58 30.37
C SER A 261 -6.29 -5.55 29.58
N VAL A 262 -7.63 -5.63 29.72
CA VAL A 262 -8.66 -4.73 29.17
C VAL A 262 -9.49 -4.15 30.33
N SER A 263 -10.31 -3.11 30.11
CA SER A 263 -11.10 -2.52 31.20
C SER A 263 -12.07 -3.50 31.88
N ALA A 264 -12.50 -3.08 33.08
CA ALA A 264 -13.52 -3.76 33.86
C ALA A 264 -14.88 -3.84 33.14
N GLU A 265 -15.21 -2.85 32.30
CA GLU A 265 -16.43 -2.84 31.47
C GLU A 265 -16.41 -4.02 30.50
N VAL A 266 -15.36 -4.13 29.67
CA VAL A 266 -15.18 -5.24 28.71
C VAL A 266 -15.23 -6.60 29.42
N LYS A 267 -14.58 -6.73 30.58
CA LYS A 267 -14.63 -7.98 31.37
C LYS A 267 -16.04 -8.30 31.87
N THR A 268 -16.83 -7.29 32.21
CA THR A 268 -18.22 -7.44 32.66
C THR A 268 -19.10 -7.87 31.50
N ASP A 269 -18.93 -7.26 30.33
CA ASP A 269 -19.65 -7.63 29.11
C ASP A 269 -19.39 -9.07 28.70
N ILE A 270 -18.12 -9.50 28.74
CA ILE A 270 -17.74 -10.91 28.49
C ILE A 270 -18.44 -11.84 29.48
N LYS A 271 -18.40 -11.56 30.78
CA LYS A 271 -19.09 -12.42 31.78
C LYS A 271 -20.59 -12.52 31.51
N ASN A 272 -21.24 -11.39 31.24
CA ASN A 272 -22.67 -11.34 30.96
C ASN A 272 -23.01 -12.11 29.68
N ALA A 273 -22.20 -11.99 28.64
CA ALA A 273 -22.35 -12.74 27.40
C ALA A 273 -22.22 -14.25 27.62
N ILE A 274 -21.19 -14.70 28.37
CA ILE A 274 -21.02 -16.12 28.69
C ILE A 274 -22.21 -16.65 29.50
N HIS A 275 -22.72 -15.88 30.49
CA HIS A 275 -23.92 -16.26 31.24
C HIS A 275 -25.18 -16.33 30.36
N ALA A 276 -25.24 -15.55 29.28
CA ALA A 276 -26.31 -15.58 28.29
C ALA A 276 -26.14 -16.71 27.24
N GLY A 277 -25.13 -17.59 27.39
CA GLY A 277 -24.87 -18.70 26.46
C GLY A 277 -24.13 -18.29 25.18
N GLN A 278 -23.52 -17.10 25.16
CA GLN A 278 -22.73 -16.58 24.05
C GLN A 278 -21.23 -16.85 24.27
N TYR A 279 -20.40 -16.56 23.28
CA TYR A 279 -18.94 -16.54 23.43
C TYR A 279 -18.39 -15.16 23.05
N ALA A 280 -17.16 -14.86 23.48
CA ALA A 280 -16.49 -13.60 23.15
C ALA A 280 -15.17 -13.81 22.40
N ILE A 281 -14.80 -12.87 21.53
CA ILE A 281 -13.47 -12.79 20.90
C ILE A 281 -12.84 -11.47 21.34
N VAL A 282 -11.67 -11.53 21.97
CA VAL A 282 -11.06 -10.35 22.63
C VAL A 282 -9.52 -10.44 22.59
N PRO A 283 -8.80 -9.35 22.33
CA PRO A 283 -7.34 -9.33 22.45
C PRO A 283 -6.90 -9.46 23.91
N GLN A 284 -5.68 -9.98 24.14
CA GLN A 284 -5.13 -10.14 25.49
C GLN A 284 -5.03 -8.82 26.25
N ARG A 285 -4.85 -7.69 25.56
CA ARG A 285 -4.69 -6.37 26.16
C ARG A 285 -5.22 -5.29 25.22
N GLU A 286 -5.43 -4.09 25.76
CA GLU A 286 -5.70 -2.89 24.97
C GLU A 286 -4.65 -2.66 23.88
N ILE A 287 -5.12 -2.11 22.77
CA ILE A 287 -4.36 -1.88 21.54
C ILE A 287 -4.13 -0.38 21.42
N ALA A 288 -2.91 -0.01 21.05
CA ALA A 288 -2.60 1.36 20.65
C ALA A 288 -2.86 1.50 19.13
N HIS A 289 -3.77 2.41 18.77
CA HIS A 289 -4.09 2.76 17.39
C HIS A 289 -4.02 4.28 17.22
N GLY A 290 -2.91 4.77 16.65
CA GLY A 290 -2.63 6.21 16.60
C GLY A 290 -2.61 6.83 18.01
N ASN A 291 -3.50 7.78 18.26
CA ASN A 291 -3.65 8.44 19.57
C ASN A 291 -4.72 7.80 20.47
N TRP A 292 -5.39 6.75 20.00
CA TRP A 292 -6.42 6.05 20.74
C TRP A 292 -5.86 4.77 21.36
N ARG A 293 -6.41 4.39 22.51
CA ARG A 293 -6.06 3.17 23.23
C ARG A 293 -7.32 2.54 23.81
N GLY A 294 -7.46 1.23 23.61
CA GLY A 294 -8.57 0.43 24.11
C GLY A 294 -8.66 -0.91 23.38
N ALA A 295 -9.72 -1.67 23.59
CA ALA A 295 -9.94 -2.97 22.96
C ALA A 295 -11.18 -2.97 22.04
N GLY A 296 -11.05 -3.62 20.88
CA GLY A 296 -12.18 -4.08 20.09
C GLY A 296 -12.47 -5.54 20.42
N TYR A 297 -13.73 -5.89 20.68
CA TYR A 297 -14.12 -7.26 21.00
C TYR A 297 -15.48 -7.62 20.42
N ILE A 298 -15.72 -8.91 20.23
CA ILE A 298 -16.94 -9.46 19.62
C ILE A 298 -17.65 -10.32 20.66
N ILE A 299 -18.97 -10.16 20.79
CA ILE A 299 -19.83 -11.08 21.52
C ILE A 299 -20.73 -11.77 20.50
N GLN A 300 -20.83 -13.10 20.52
CA GLN A 300 -21.50 -13.83 19.47
C GLN A 300 -22.29 -15.03 19.99
N ASP A 301 -23.49 -15.21 19.44
CA ASP A 301 -24.31 -16.40 19.61
C ASP A 301 -23.71 -17.56 18.78
N PRO A 302 -23.36 -18.70 19.42
CA PRO A 302 -22.75 -19.83 18.74
C PRO A 302 -23.68 -20.57 17.76
N ILE A 303 -24.99 -20.50 17.96
CA ILE A 303 -26.01 -21.19 17.16
C ILE A 303 -26.39 -20.36 15.95
N THR A 304 -26.68 -19.07 16.16
CA THR A 304 -27.19 -18.19 15.08
C THR A 304 -26.09 -17.42 14.37
N GLY A 305 -24.90 -17.30 14.98
CA GLY A 305 -23.83 -16.44 14.48
C GLY A 305 -24.15 -14.95 14.56
N ALA A 306 -25.29 -14.54 15.14
CA ALA A 306 -25.56 -13.14 15.43
C ALA A 306 -24.56 -12.64 16.47
N GLY A 307 -24.00 -11.45 16.26
CA GLY A 307 -23.00 -10.91 17.16
C GLY A 307 -22.98 -9.40 17.24
N ALA A 308 -22.52 -8.90 18.39
CA ALA A 308 -22.22 -7.51 18.65
C ALA A 308 -20.71 -7.28 18.47
N TYR A 309 -20.36 -6.22 17.74
CA TYR A 309 -19.00 -5.82 17.45
C TYR A 309 -18.77 -4.51 18.20
N LEU A 310 -17.98 -4.59 19.27
CA LEU A 310 -17.93 -3.59 20.33
C LEU A 310 -16.54 -2.99 20.43
N ILE A 311 -16.49 -1.73 20.84
CA ILE A 311 -15.26 -0.98 21.12
C ILE A 311 -15.36 -0.43 22.53
N GLU A 312 -14.28 -0.61 23.28
CA GLU A 312 -14.13 -0.09 24.64
C GLU A 312 -14.44 1.41 24.75
N GLY A 313 -15.19 1.79 25.80
CA GLY A 313 -15.76 3.13 25.95
C GLY A 313 -17.22 3.27 25.47
N GLY A 314 -17.91 2.14 25.28
CA GLY A 314 -19.35 2.11 24.96
C GLY A 314 -19.71 2.44 23.50
N LEU A 315 -18.73 2.38 22.59
CA LEU A 315 -18.92 2.62 21.17
C LEU A 315 -19.19 1.30 20.43
N ASN A 316 -20.21 1.27 19.57
CA ASN A 316 -20.51 0.15 18.67
C ASN A 316 -20.30 0.64 17.23
N GLY A 317 -19.07 1.00 16.85
CA GLY A 317 -18.93 1.78 15.62
C GLY A 317 -17.52 2.17 15.21
N GLY A 318 -17.41 2.60 13.96
CA GLY A 318 -16.20 3.15 13.36
C GLY A 318 -15.90 4.57 13.83
N TRP A 319 -14.68 4.88 14.28
CA TRP A 319 -14.24 6.23 14.67
C TRP A 319 -13.02 6.68 13.87
N LEU A 320 -13.04 7.90 13.31
CA LEU A 320 -11.87 8.45 12.61
C LEU A 320 -11.62 9.92 12.98
N ALA A 321 -10.42 10.21 13.49
CA ALA A 321 -9.96 11.58 13.74
C ALA A 321 -9.68 12.33 12.42
N CYS A 322 -10.50 13.33 12.13
CA CYS A 322 -10.37 14.25 11.02
C CYS A 322 -9.28 15.30 11.30
N LEU A 323 -8.33 15.45 10.38
CA LEU A 323 -7.40 16.59 10.33
C LEU A 323 -7.84 17.45 9.14
N GLY A 324 -8.75 18.40 9.36
CA GLY A 324 -9.23 19.34 8.33
C GLY A 324 -10.38 18.85 7.45
N CYS A 325 -11.08 19.80 6.81
CA CYS A 325 -12.17 19.56 5.87
C CYS A 325 -11.62 19.31 4.44
N GLU A 326 -11.44 18.06 4.04
CA GLU A 326 -11.16 17.69 2.64
C GLU A 326 -11.98 16.48 2.24
N PHE A 327 -12.84 16.60 1.20
CA PHE A 327 -13.78 15.54 0.80
C PHE A 327 -13.83 15.32 -0.73
N SER A 328 -13.90 14.05 -1.16
CA SER A 328 -13.85 13.60 -2.56
C SER A 328 -15.21 13.12 -3.09
N LYS A 329 -15.43 13.18 -4.42
CA LYS A 329 -16.68 12.79 -5.11
C LYS A 329 -16.41 12.00 -6.39
N GLU A 330 -16.21 10.68 -6.35
CA GLU A 330 -16.45 9.80 -7.53
C GLU A 330 -16.95 8.40 -7.10
N ALA A 331 -17.76 7.76 -7.97
CA ALA A 331 -18.69 6.67 -7.69
C ALA A 331 -18.10 5.45 -6.93
N LEU A 332 -18.20 5.48 -5.60
CA LEU A 332 -17.73 4.49 -4.62
C LEU A 332 -18.21 3.04 -4.89
N ILE A 333 -19.27 2.87 -5.66
CA ILE A 333 -20.06 1.64 -5.74
C ILE A 333 -19.30 0.50 -6.42
N LEU A 334 -18.57 0.78 -7.51
CA LEU A 334 -17.74 -0.23 -8.19
C LEU A 334 -16.46 -0.56 -7.44
N ALA A 335 -15.96 0.41 -6.68
CA ALA A 335 -14.70 0.30 -5.98
C ALA A 335 -14.86 -0.63 -4.76
N LEU A 336 -15.90 -0.32 -4.02
CA LEU A 336 -16.38 -1.08 -2.90
C LEU A 336 -16.78 -2.50 -3.35
N MET A 337 -17.45 -2.66 -4.50
CA MET A 337 -17.78 -3.98 -5.03
C MET A 337 -16.57 -4.89 -5.37
N MET A 338 -15.42 -4.33 -5.78
CA MET A 338 -14.25 -5.13 -6.20
C MET A 338 -13.33 -5.53 -5.03
N THR A 339 -13.25 -4.72 -3.97
CA THR A 339 -12.31 -4.94 -2.86
C THR A 339 -12.74 -6.06 -1.93
N ILE A 340 -14.03 -6.14 -1.61
CA ILE A 340 -14.52 -7.24 -0.78
C ILE A 340 -14.77 -8.50 -1.62
N LEU A 341 -15.06 -8.42 -2.92
CA LEU A 341 -15.09 -9.62 -3.77
C LEU A 341 -13.70 -10.28 -3.81
N LEU A 342 -12.62 -9.49 -3.72
CA LEU A 342 -11.24 -9.98 -3.57
C LEU A 342 -10.96 -10.53 -2.15
N ALA A 343 -11.41 -9.85 -1.09
CA ALA A 343 -11.25 -10.32 0.29
C ALA A 343 -12.05 -11.61 0.57
N LEU A 344 -13.25 -11.73 -0.02
CA LEU A 344 -14.11 -12.91 0.02
C LEU A 344 -13.52 -14.09 -0.74
N LEU A 345 -12.89 -13.85 -1.90
CA LEU A 345 -12.18 -14.89 -2.65
C LEU A 345 -10.94 -15.39 -1.92
N ILE A 346 -10.21 -14.51 -1.21
CA ILE A 346 -9.05 -14.90 -0.41
C ILE A 346 -9.48 -15.69 0.83
N TYR A 347 -10.59 -15.29 1.48
CA TYR A 347 -11.09 -15.91 2.70
C TYR A 347 -11.86 -17.23 2.45
N ALA A 348 -12.71 -17.29 1.42
CA ALA A 348 -13.47 -18.50 1.08
C ALA A 348 -12.58 -19.64 0.55
N PHE A 349 -11.44 -19.32 -0.04
CA PHE A 349 -10.47 -20.31 -0.53
C PHE A 349 -9.29 -20.54 0.43
N TRP A 350 -9.26 -19.88 1.58
CA TRP A 350 -8.25 -20.06 2.63
C TRP A 350 -8.01 -21.54 3.02
N PRO A 351 -9.05 -22.40 3.15
CA PRO A 351 -8.86 -23.82 3.46
C PRO A 351 -8.32 -24.66 2.28
N VAL A 352 -8.54 -24.22 1.04
CA VAL A 352 -8.13 -24.91 -0.19
C VAL A 352 -6.72 -24.50 -0.62
N ILE A 353 -6.35 -23.24 -0.37
CA ILE A 353 -5.01 -22.69 -0.58
C ILE A 353 -3.99 -23.37 0.34
N MET A 354 -4.41 -23.75 1.56
CA MET A 354 -3.60 -24.54 2.49
C MET A 354 -3.41 -26.00 2.07
N ARG A 355 -4.13 -26.51 1.05
CA ARG A 355 -4.12 -27.93 0.66
C ARG A 355 -3.57 -28.26 -0.74
N LEU A 356 -3.45 -27.32 -1.69
CA LEU A 356 -3.14 -27.69 -3.10
C LEU A 356 -2.10 -26.85 -3.89
N GLY A 357 -1.52 -25.78 -3.37
CA GLY A 357 -0.45 -25.05 -4.10
C GLY A 357 -0.86 -24.37 -5.42
N ALA A 358 0.09 -23.63 -6.02
CA ALA A 358 -0.11 -22.39 -6.80
C ALA A 358 -0.81 -22.45 -8.18
N VAL A 359 -1.38 -23.57 -8.64
CA VAL A 359 -1.83 -23.71 -10.04
C VAL A 359 -3.29 -23.30 -10.29
N ALA A 360 -4.17 -23.30 -9.27
CA ALA A 360 -5.61 -23.05 -9.47
C ALA A 360 -6.01 -21.56 -9.69
N ILE A 361 -5.10 -20.61 -9.47
CA ILE A 361 -5.41 -19.16 -9.44
C ILE A 361 -5.61 -18.56 -10.84
N ARG A 362 -4.99 -19.12 -11.90
CA ARG A 362 -5.05 -18.53 -13.26
C ARG A 362 -6.33 -18.88 -14.03
N SER A 363 -6.96 -20.01 -13.76
CA SER A 363 -8.15 -20.50 -14.48
C SER A 363 -9.46 -19.82 -14.03
N LEU A 364 -9.57 -19.41 -12.77
CA LEU A 364 -10.74 -18.72 -12.21
C LEU A 364 -10.92 -17.28 -12.74
N ALA A 365 -9.83 -16.56 -13.01
CA ALA A 365 -9.88 -15.20 -13.56
C ALA A 365 -10.39 -15.14 -15.01
N VAL A 366 -10.19 -16.21 -15.78
CA VAL A 366 -10.67 -16.33 -17.17
C VAL A 366 -12.17 -16.64 -17.22
N MET A 367 -12.66 -17.49 -16.30
CA MET A 367 -14.08 -17.83 -16.19
C MET A 367 -14.93 -16.60 -15.81
N ALA A 368 -14.46 -15.78 -14.87
CA ALA A 368 -15.12 -14.53 -14.44
C ALA A 368 -15.26 -13.51 -15.58
N ARG A 369 -14.24 -13.34 -16.44
CA ARG A 369 -14.31 -12.44 -17.61
C ARG A 369 -15.33 -12.89 -18.65
N THR A 370 -15.56 -14.19 -18.76
CA THR A 370 -16.45 -14.79 -19.76
C THR A 370 -17.92 -14.64 -19.35
N LEU A 371 -18.23 -14.83 -18.07
CA LEU A 371 -19.58 -14.64 -17.51
C LEU A 371 -20.02 -13.17 -17.51
N VAL A 372 -19.10 -12.24 -17.25
CA VAL A 372 -19.37 -10.79 -17.29
C VAL A 372 -19.73 -10.31 -18.71
N ARG A 373 -19.05 -10.80 -19.75
CA ARG A 373 -19.39 -10.48 -21.16
C ARG A 373 -20.76 -11.01 -21.57
N ALA A 374 -21.18 -12.16 -21.03
CA ALA A 374 -22.51 -12.74 -21.31
C ALA A 374 -23.65 -11.92 -20.67
N TYR A 375 -23.42 -11.35 -19.48
CA TYR A 375 -24.38 -10.51 -18.77
C TYR A 375 -24.68 -9.18 -19.51
N PHE A 376 -23.65 -8.48 -20.00
CA PHE A 376 -23.82 -7.22 -20.72
C PHE A 376 -24.48 -7.36 -22.11
N LYS A 377 -24.40 -8.53 -22.73
CA LYS A 377 -25.03 -8.79 -24.04
C LYS A 377 -26.56 -8.93 -23.94
N LYS A 378 -27.11 -9.17 -22.74
CA LYS A 378 -28.54 -9.46 -22.52
C LYS A 378 -29.40 -8.21 -22.23
N GLN A 379 -28.80 -7.07 -21.86
CA GLN A 379 -29.54 -5.83 -21.56
C GLN A 379 -29.67 -4.87 -22.76
N GLY A 380 -30.16 -5.40 -23.89
CA GLY A 380 -30.44 -4.62 -25.10
C GLY A 380 -31.37 -3.42 -24.85
N THR A 381 -30.94 -2.29 -25.42
CA THR A 381 -31.55 -0.96 -25.56
C THR A 381 -33.09 -0.88 -25.61
N LYS A 382 -33.69 0.01 -24.79
CA LYS A 382 -34.96 0.69 -25.11
C LYS A 382 -34.83 2.21 -24.96
N LYS A 383 -35.04 2.94 -26.05
CA LYS A 383 -35.13 4.41 -26.10
C LYS A 383 -36.55 4.86 -25.71
N ALA A 384 -36.69 5.77 -24.74
CA ALA A 384 -37.94 6.45 -24.45
C ALA A 384 -38.03 7.80 -25.19
N LYS A 385 -39.22 8.09 -25.76
CA LYS A 385 -39.54 9.28 -26.57
C LYS A 385 -39.93 10.49 -25.70
N GLY A 386 -39.31 11.63 -26.01
CA GLY A 386 -39.91 12.97 -26.17
C GLY A 386 -40.78 13.62 -25.08
N LYS A 387 -40.24 14.63 -24.40
CA LYS A 387 -40.95 15.86 -24.00
C LYS A 387 -40.14 17.10 -24.39
N LYS A 388 -40.80 18.13 -24.94
CA LYS A 388 -40.20 19.38 -25.46
C LYS A 388 -39.54 20.21 -24.33
N PRO A 389 -38.46 20.97 -24.61
CA PRO A 389 -37.59 21.54 -23.58
C PRO A 389 -38.12 22.88 -23.03
N LYS A 390 -38.13 23.01 -21.69
CA LYS A 390 -38.10 24.31 -21.00
C LYS A 390 -36.81 25.04 -21.40
N LYS A 391 -36.86 26.38 -21.54
CA LYS A 391 -35.72 27.26 -21.91
C LYS A 391 -34.44 26.81 -21.16
N ARG A 392 -33.42 26.39 -21.92
CA ARG A 392 -32.14 25.90 -21.39
C ARG A 392 -31.46 27.02 -20.61
N LYS A 393 -31.12 26.76 -19.34
CA LYS A 393 -30.12 27.54 -18.59
C LYS A 393 -28.85 27.64 -19.44
N ASP A 394 -28.17 28.78 -19.39
CA ASP A 394 -26.92 29.00 -20.12
C ASP A 394 -25.82 28.08 -19.57
N CYS A 395 -25.53 26.97 -20.25
CA CYS A 395 -24.65 25.92 -19.78
C CYS A 395 -23.27 26.06 -20.44
N LYS A 396 -22.24 26.32 -19.65
CA LYS A 396 -20.84 26.38 -20.10
C LYS A 396 -20.31 24.99 -20.51
N PRO A 397 -19.29 24.90 -21.38
CA PRO A 397 -18.64 23.63 -21.71
C PRO A 397 -17.83 23.10 -20.52
N MET A 398 -18.06 21.87 -20.10
CA MET A 398 -17.23 21.21 -19.06
C MET A 398 -16.58 19.93 -19.59
N LEU A 399 -15.25 19.87 -19.48
CA LEU A 399 -14.45 18.67 -19.72
C LEU A 399 -13.92 18.10 -18.42
N LYS A 400 -13.67 16.81 -18.42
CA LYS A 400 -12.98 16.08 -17.36
C LYS A 400 -11.91 15.21 -18.00
N LEU A 401 -10.70 15.27 -17.45
CA LEU A 401 -9.61 14.35 -17.79
C LEU A 401 -10.02 12.91 -17.39
N VAL A 402 -9.87 11.98 -18.32
CA VAL A 402 -10.17 10.55 -18.15
C VAL A 402 -8.88 9.79 -17.92
N SER A 403 -7.92 9.97 -18.82
CA SER A 403 -6.65 9.28 -18.79
C SER A 403 -5.55 10.09 -19.46
N VAL A 404 -4.30 9.71 -19.21
CA VAL A 404 -3.09 10.21 -19.83
C VAL A 404 -2.21 9.00 -20.10
N SER A 405 -2.02 8.65 -21.37
CA SER A 405 -1.03 7.67 -21.78
C SER A 405 0.24 8.35 -22.27
N PHE A 406 1.34 7.61 -22.19
CA PHE A 406 2.65 8.06 -22.62
C PHE A 406 2.98 7.56 -24.02
N ARG A 407 3.91 8.25 -24.67
CA ARG A 407 4.37 7.93 -26.02
C ARG A 407 5.87 8.14 -26.11
N ASP A 408 6.49 7.40 -27.03
CA ASP A 408 7.93 7.42 -27.31
C ASP A 408 8.76 7.22 -26.03
N ASP A 409 8.22 6.48 -25.07
CA ASP A 409 8.89 6.02 -23.86
C ASP A 409 9.70 4.74 -24.12
N ILE A 410 10.63 4.44 -23.22
CA ILE A 410 11.47 3.25 -23.29
C ILE A 410 10.64 2.04 -22.83
N ASP A 411 10.72 0.92 -23.53
CA ASP A 411 10.11 -0.34 -23.10
C ASP A 411 10.71 -0.80 -21.77
N ILE A 412 9.86 -1.01 -20.76
CA ILE A 412 10.27 -1.47 -19.43
C ILE A 412 9.62 -2.81 -19.11
N TYR A 413 10.35 -3.66 -18.39
CA TYR A 413 9.94 -4.99 -17.99
C TYR A 413 9.83 -5.06 -16.47
N LYS A 414 8.73 -5.65 -15.99
CA LYS A 414 8.53 -5.91 -14.57
C LYS A 414 9.34 -7.14 -14.16
N ASP A 415 10.27 -6.96 -13.22
CA ASP A 415 11.09 -8.05 -12.67
C ASP A 415 10.41 -8.72 -11.45
N THR A 416 9.53 -9.69 -11.71
CA THR A 416 8.83 -10.45 -10.64
C THR A 416 9.24 -11.91 -10.61
N ASP A 417 9.01 -12.57 -9.47
CA ASP A 417 9.06 -14.03 -9.28
C ASP A 417 8.25 -14.85 -10.29
N LYS A 418 7.37 -14.20 -11.05
CA LYS A 418 6.51 -14.77 -12.10
C LYS A 418 7.06 -14.57 -13.52
N GLY A 419 8.33 -14.17 -13.65
CA GLY A 419 9.02 -13.93 -14.91
C GLY A 419 9.02 -12.46 -15.36
N ALA A 420 9.82 -12.20 -16.40
CA ALA A 420 9.91 -10.91 -17.09
C ALA A 420 8.60 -10.61 -17.83
N GLN A 421 7.88 -9.56 -17.42
CA GLN A 421 6.66 -9.12 -18.11
C GLN A 421 6.84 -7.71 -18.64
N LYS A 422 6.83 -7.55 -19.98
CA LYS A 422 6.80 -6.21 -20.58
C LYS A 422 5.60 -5.45 -20.02
N ILE A 423 5.85 -4.24 -19.55
CA ILE A 423 4.80 -3.38 -19.05
C ILE A 423 4.11 -2.77 -20.27
N PRO A 424 2.81 -3.02 -20.47
CA PRO A 424 2.08 -2.44 -21.60
C PRO A 424 1.97 -0.92 -21.42
N ASP A 425 1.76 -0.21 -22.53
CA ASP A 425 1.61 1.25 -22.61
C ASP A 425 0.97 1.82 -21.35
N ILE A 426 1.78 2.53 -20.56
CA ILE A 426 1.40 2.99 -19.23
C ILE A 426 0.35 4.08 -19.39
N VAL A 427 -0.77 3.93 -18.69
CA VAL A 427 -1.91 4.83 -18.80
C VAL A 427 -2.35 5.23 -17.41
N TRP A 428 -2.01 6.45 -17.03
CA TRP A 428 -2.66 7.08 -15.92
C TRP A 428 -4.15 7.17 -16.23
N GLU A 429 -4.98 6.57 -15.40
CA GLU A 429 -6.43 6.72 -15.47
C GLU A 429 -6.92 7.31 -14.16
N LYS A 430 -7.92 8.18 -14.23
CA LYS A 430 -8.60 8.63 -13.03
C LYS A 430 -9.43 7.47 -12.46
N THR A 431 -8.83 6.68 -11.59
CA THR A 431 -9.46 5.58 -10.85
C THR A 431 -9.97 6.07 -9.50
N ILE A 432 -11.06 5.46 -9.01
CA ILE A 432 -11.70 5.76 -7.72
C ILE A 432 -10.83 5.29 -6.52
N PHE A 433 -9.73 4.59 -6.80
CA PHE A 433 -8.87 3.86 -5.84
C PHE A 433 -7.51 4.51 -5.58
N GLY A 434 -7.36 5.79 -5.92
CA GLY A 434 -6.02 6.32 -6.17
C GLY A 434 -5.40 5.65 -7.39
N LEU A 435 -4.21 6.13 -7.75
CA LEU A 435 -3.41 5.62 -8.86
C LEU A 435 -3.32 4.09 -8.74
N LYS A 436 -3.61 3.34 -9.81
CA LYS A 436 -2.86 2.08 -9.98
C LYS A 436 -1.40 2.46 -9.74
N THR A 437 -0.70 1.80 -8.82
CA THR A 437 0.75 1.94 -8.72
C THR A 437 1.31 1.44 -10.04
N GLU A 438 1.38 2.34 -11.00
CA GLU A 438 2.00 2.09 -12.27
C GLU A 438 3.49 1.95 -11.99
N PRO A 439 4.15 0.97 -12.60
CA PRO A 439 5.58 0.76 -12.41
C PRO A 439 6.42 2.01 -12.76
N GLY A 440 5.83 2.95 -13.52
CA GLY A 440 6.38 4.24 -13.93
C GLY A 440 6.89 4.18 -15.37
N VAL A 441 6.92 5.33 -16.04
CA VAL A 441 7.41 5.46 -17.44
C VAL A 441 8.86 5.89 -17.48
N ALA A 442 9.58 5.51 -18.53
CA ALA A 442 10.99 5.80 -18.71
C ALA A 442 11.25 6.64 -19.96
N TYR A 443 12.09 7.66 -19.83
CA TYR A 443 12.52 8.53 -20.92
C TYR A 443 14.03 8.72 -20.91
N VAL A 444 14.60 9.01 -22.08
CA VAL A 444 15.97 9.50 -22.19
C VAL A 444 15.98 11.00 -21.96
N SER A 445 16.97 11.49 -21.21
CA SER A 445 17.17 12.92 -21.00
C SER A 445 17.38 13.68 -22.32
N GLY A 446 16.97 14.95 -22.39
CA GLY A 446 17.10 15.77 -23.59
C GLY A 446 15.95 15.67 -24.59
N GLU A 447 15.04 14.70 -24.44
CA GLU A 447 13.82 14.58 -25.25
C GLU A 447 12.59 15.16 -24.55
N PRO A 448 11.60 15.70 -25.29
CA PRO A 448 10.34 16.15 -24.72
C PRO A 448 9.43 14.96 -24.39
N MET A 449 8.84 14.99 -23.19
CA MET A 449 7.77 14.07 -22.83
C MET A 449 6.59 14.23 -23.82
N LYS A 450 6.12 13.11 -24.36
CA LYS A 450 4.97 13.07 -25.28
C LYS A 450 3.86 12.23 -24.65
N ILE A 451 2.64 12.74 -24.73
CA ILE A 451 1.48 12.10 -24.11
C ILE A 451 0.27 12.11 -25.04
N THR A 452 -0.69 11.25 -24.73
CA THR A 452 -2.06 11.31 -25.23
C THR A 452 -3.00 11.45 -24.03
N ALA A 453 -3.66 12.60 -23.92
CA ALA A 453 -4.63 12.85 -22.86
C ALA A 453 -6.05 12.64 -23.38
N THR A 454 -6.82 11.77 -22.73
CA THR A 454 -8.20 11.50 -23.07
C THR A 454 -9.12 12.33 -22.19
N PHE A 455 -10.08 13.02 -22.80
CA PHE A 455 -11.08 13.84 -22.10
C PHE A 455 -12.50 13.34 -22.38
N LYS A 456 -13.36 13.45 -21.37
CA LYS A 456 -14.79 13.20 -21.49
C LYS A 456 -15.56 14.46 -21.15
N ARG A 457 -16.64 14.69 -21.89
CA ARG A 457 -17.56 15.81 -21.64
C ARG A 457 -18.40 15.53 -20.40
N LYS A 458 -18.41 16.47 -19.45
CA LYS A 458 -19.31 16.47 -18.28
C LYS A 458 -20.64 17.17 -18.58
N GLN A 459 -20.61 18.26 -19.35
CA GLN A 459 -21.82 19.04 -19.68
C GLN A 459 -21.82 19.49 -21.14
N LYS A 460 -22.98 19.35 -21.82
CA LYS A 460 -23.19 19.86 -23.18
C LYS A 460 -23.41 21.39 -23.13
N PRO A 461 -22.63 22.19 -23.88
CA PRO A 461 -22.83 23.62 -23.87
C PRO A 461 -24.13 24.02 -24.57
N SER A 462 -24.73 25.13 -24.11
CA SER A 462 -25.94 25.73 -24.68
C SER A 462 -25.72 26.25 -26.11
N GLN A 463 -24.50 26.68 -26.42
CA GLN A 463 -24.08 27.24 -27.72
C GLN A 463 -22.73 26.67 -28.19
N PRO A 464 -22.37 26.78 -29.49
CA PRO A 464 -21.04 26.42 -29.98
C PRO A 464 -19.93 27.23 -29.28
N VAL A 465 -18.82 26.57 -28.95
CA VAL A 465 -17.67 27.20 -28.31
C VAL A 465 -16.49 27.20 -29.28
N LYS A 466 -15.91 28.38 -29.50
CA LYS A 466 -14.75 28.61 -30.36
C LYS A 466 -13.49 28.83 -29.53
N ASP A 467 -12.33 28.65 -30.16
CA ASP A 467 -11.01 28.94 -29.58
C ASP A 467 -10.73 28.16 -28.27
N ILE A 468 -10.94 26.84 -28.28
CA ILE A 468 -10.66 26.00 -27.10
C ILE A 468 -9.16 25.67 -27.08
N THR A 469 -8.52 25.98 -25.95
CA THR A 469 -7.14 25.59 -25.63
C THR A 469 -7.13 24.68 -24.40
N ILE A 470 -6.51 23.51 -24.50
CA ILE A 470 -6.25 22.64 -23.33
C ILE A 470 -4.79 22.80 -22.94
N ILE A 471 -4.54 23.03 -21.66
CA ILE A 471 -3.21 23.23 -21.08
C ILE A 471 -2.98 22.23 -19.95
N GLY A 472 -1.96 21.39 -20.06
CA GLY A 472 -1.45 20.60 -18.94
C GLY A 472 -0.17 21.25 -18.40
N GLN A 473 -0.16 21.68 -17.15
CA GLN A 473 0.98 22.35 -16.53
C GLN A 473 1.67 21.40 -15.55
N VAL A 474 2.93 21.06 -15.82
CA VAL A 474 3.73 20.25 -14.90
C VAL A 474 4.22 21.11 -13.75
N THR A 475 3.93 20.67 -12.53
CA THR A 475 4.37 21.31 -11.28
C THR A 475 5.01 20.24 -10.41
N SER A 476 6.34 20.23 -10.30
CA SER A 476 7.06 19.39 -9.33
C SER A 476 7.38 20.20 -8.07
N GLY A 477 7.25 19.59 -6.89
CA GLY A 477 7.46 20.25 -5.59
C GLY A 477 8.90 20.76 -5.39
N SER A 478 9.05 21.72 -4.46
CA SER A 478 10.22 22.38 -3.82
C SER A 478 11.58 22.57 -4.55
N LEU A 479 11.86 21.93 -5.68
CA LEU A 479 13.16 21.98 -6.38
C LEU A 479 13.08 22.37 -7.87
N GLY A 480 11.89 22.67 -8.41
CA GLY A 480 11.76 23.28 -9.75
C GLY A 480 12.33 22.48 -10.94
N LYS A 481 12.54 21.16 -10.80
CA LYS A 481 13.41 20.34 -11.68
C LYS A 481 12.91 20.15 -13.13
N PHE A 482 11.61 20.16 -13.39
CA PHE A 482 11.04 20.18 -14.74
C PHE A 482 9.70 20.90 -14.74
N GLN A 483 9.62 21.98 -15.53
CA GLN A 483 8.41 22.76 -15.75
C GLN A 483 8.13 22.83 -17.24
N THR A 484 6.95 22.37 -17.63
CA THR A 484 6.54 22.38 -19.03
C THR A 484 5.04 22.55 -19.13
N THR A 485 4.59 22.97 -20.31
CA THR A 485 3.19 23.08 -20.65
C THR A 485 2.90 22.24 -21.88
N PHE A 486 1.87 21.42 -21.81
CA PHE A 486 1.26 20.78 -22.96
C PHE A 486 0.18 21.71 -23.50
N GLU A 487 0.17 22.06 -24.79
CA GLU A 487 -0.87 22.90 -25.40
C GLU A 487 -1.54 22.22 -26.62
N TYR A 488 -2.87 22.31 -26.70
CA TYR A 488 -3.66 21.91 -27.87
C TYR A 488 -4.64 23.01 -28.25
N LYS A 489 -4.68 23.41 -29.54
CA LYS A 489 -5.57 24.47 -30.07
C LYS A 489 -6.48 23.92 -31.17
N LYS A 490 -7.79 24.21 -31.10
CA LYS A 490 -8.75 23.92 -32.18
C LYS A 490 -9.78 25.04 -32.37
N GLY A 491 -10.07 25.40 -33.63
CA GLY A 491 -10.90 26.56 -33.99
C GLY A 491 -12.41 26.42 -33.73
N ILE A 492 -13.02 25.27 -34.04
CA ILE A 492 -14.47 25.03 -33.81
C ILE A 492 -14.68 23.60 -33.30
N PHE A 493 -15.37 23.46 -32.17
CA PHE A 493 -15.80 22.16 -31.63
C PHE A 493 -17.31 21.97 -31.82
N PRO A 494 -17.78 21.02 -32.67
CA PRO A 494 -19.20 20.90 -33.03
C PRO A 494 -20.05 20.26 -31.92
N PRO A 495 -21.33 20.64 -31.74
CA PRO A 495 -22.20 20.17 -30.64
C PRO A 495 -22.59 18.68 -30.67
N SER A 496 -22.34 17.95 -31.76
CA SER A 496 -23.05 16.71 -32.11
C SER A 496 -22.35 15.38 -31.80
N HIS A 497 -21.07 15.34 -31.36
CA HIS A 497 -20.34 14.04 -31.21
C HIS A 497 -19.79 13.73 -29.81
N PHE A 498 -20.03 14.57 -28.80
CA PHE A 498 -19.31 14.54 -27.52
C PHE A 498 -19.86 13.62 -26.41
N THR A 499 -20.55 12.52 -26.72
CA THR A 499 -20.86 11.51 -25.66
C THR A 499 -19.72 10.52 -25.45
N LYS A 500 -18.83 10.36 -26.43
CA LYS A 500 -17.65 9.48 -26.33
C LYS A 500 -16.41 10.25 -25.84
N PRO A 501 -15.51 9.60 -25.07
CA PRO A 501 -14.18 10.14 -24.80
C PRO A 501 -13.44 10.46 -26.11
N PHE A 502 -12.54 11.43 -26.06
CA PHE A 502 -11.69 11.80 -27.20
C PHE A 502 -10.27 12.06 -26.75
N ASP A 503 -9.33 11.77 -27.64
CA ASP A 503 -7.90 11.83 -27.37
C ASP A 503 -7.27 13.11 -27.90
N VAL A 504 -6.33 13.63 -27.13
CA VAL A 504 -5.54 14.81 -27.46
C VAL A 504 -4.07 14.43 -27.34
N ARG A 505 -3.38 14.36 -28.49
CA ARG A 505 -1.93 14.16 -28.54
C ARG A 505 -1.21 15.47 -28.28
N MET A 506 -0.26 15.46 -27.35
CA MET A 506 0.48 16.65 -26.93
C MET A 506 1.97 16.30 -26.73
N SER A 507 2.82 17.31 -26.85
CA SER A 507 4.25 17.25 -26.51
C SER A 507 4.54 18.35 -25.50
N ALA A 508 5.45 18.07 -24.58
CA ALA A 508 5.98 19.06 -23.66
C ALA A 508 6.65 20.20 -24.43
N ALA A 509 6.42 21.45 -24.02
CA ALA A 509 7.05 22.63 -24.62
C ALA A 509 8.58 22.66 -24.42
N HIS A 510 9.04 22.18 -23.27
CA HIS A 510 10.46 21.99 -22.96
C HIS A 510 10.78 20.49 -22.82
N ALA A 511 11.96 20.11 -23.29
CA ALA A 511 12.53 18.78 -23.09
C ALA A 511 13.04 18.59 -21.66
N PHE A 512 13.23 17.34 -21.24
CA PHE A 512 13.95 17.06 -20.00
C PHE A 512 15.37 17.65 -20.07
N PRO A 513 15.92 18.17 -18.95
CA PRO A 513 17.32 18.56 -18.87
C PRO A 513 18.25 17.51 -19.48
N LYS A 514 19.04 17.90 -20.48
CA LYS A 514 19.92 17.00 -21.22
C LYS A 514 21.05 16.49 -20.33
N ARG A 515 21.37 15.19 -20.43
CA ARG A 515 22.41 14.54 -19.62
C ARG A 515 22.19 14.75 -18.12
N GLN A 516 20.95 14.53 -17.67
CA GLN A 516 20.62 14.60 -16.26
C GLN A 516 19.64 13.50 -15.85
N THR A 517 20.02 12.68 -14.86
CA THR A 517 19.09 11.70 -14.27
C THR A 517 18.01 12.43 -13.49
N GLN A 518 16.76 12.01 -13.66
CA GLN A 518 15.64 12.55 -12.88
C GLN A 518 14.71 11.42 -12.47
N PHE A 519 14.17 11.51 -11.26
CA PHE A 519 13.16 10.60 -10.78
C PHE A 519 12.01 11.38 -10.17
N TYR A 520 10.81 11.17 -10.69
CA TYR A 520 9.60 11.82 -10.24
C TYR A 520 8.64 10.78 -9.67
N ASP A 521 8.31 10.90 -8.39
CA ASP A 521 7.33 10.03 -7.73
C ASP A 521 6.51 10.82 -6.69
N PRO A 522 5.41 11.49 -7.08
CA PRO A 522 4.86 11.62 -8.44
C PRO A 522 5.21 12.93 -9.15
N LEU A 523 5.34 12.89 -10.48
CA LEU A 523 5.22 14.04 -11.39
C LEU A 523 3.75 14.45 -11.49
N LYS A 524 3.41 15.67 -11.04
CA LYS A 524 2.03 16.19 -11.08
C LYS A 524 1.79 17.06 -12.31
N ILE A 525 0.71 16.80 -13.03
CA ILE A 525 0.22 17.63 -14.16
C ILE A 525 -1.15 18.21 -13.81
N SER A 526 -1.25 19.53 -13.75
CA SER A 526 -2.49 20.26 -13.53
C SER A 526 -3.11 20.68 -14.85
N TRP A 527 -4.33 20.21 -15.13
CA TRP A 527 -5.00 20.40 -16.42
C TRP A 527 -6.04 21.52 -16.34
N LYS A 528 -5.99 22.43 -17.30
CA LYS A 528 -6.94 23.53 -17.47
C LYS A 528 -7.39 23.65 -18.93
N MET A 529 -8.62 24.09 -19.13
CA MET A 529 -9.19 24.44 -20.44
C MET A 529 -9.49 25.92 -20.47
N THR A 530 -9.08 26.58 -21.54
CA THR A 530 -9.35 27.98 -21.82
C THR A 530 -10.24 28.09 -23.06
N TYR A 531 -11.24 28.96 -23.02
CA TYR A 531 -12.17 29.17 -24.14
C TYR A 531 -12.81 30.56 -24.06
N LYS A 532 -13.43 31.03 -25.14
CA LYS A 532 -14.26 32.25 -25.11
C LYS A 532 -15.71 31.92 -24.81
N TRP A 533 -16.32 32.64 -23.87
CA TRP A 533 -17.73 32.56 -23.52
C TRP A 533 -18.32 33.97 -23.49
N ASN A 534 -19.34 34.24 -24.30
CA ASN A 534 -19.97 35.56 -24.41
C ASN A 534 -18.92 36.69 -24.63
N GLY A 535 -17.92 36.45 -25.49
CA GLY A 535 -16.84 37.40 -25.79
C GLY A 535 -15.70 37.46 -24.77
N LYS A 536 -15.83 36.86 -23.57
CA LYS A 536 -14.79 36.87 -22.52
C LYS A 536 -13.98 35.58 -22.48
N LYS A 537 -12.65 35.69 -22.30
CA LYS A 537 -11.76 34.55 -22.08
C LYS A 537 -12.05 33.93 -20.70
N THR A 538 -12.35 32.64 -20.67
CA THR A 538 -12.68 31.87 -19.47
C THR A 538 -11.69 30.71 -19.35
N THR A 539 -11.20 30.45 -18.13
CA THR A 539 -10.31 29.33 -17.81
C THR A 539 -10.94 28.45 -16.74
N GLN A 540 -10.88 27.14 -16.89
CA GLN A 540 -11.41 26.18 -15.92
C GLN A 540 -10.44 25.02 -15.69
N GLY A 541 -10.33 24.54 -14.45
CA GLY A 541 -9.63 23.29 -14.14
C GLY A 541 -10.41 22.09 -14.66
N ILE A 542 -9.73 21.14 -15.31
CA ILE A 542 -10.34 19.94 -15.90
C ILE A 542 -9.77 18.62 -15.35
N GLY A 543 -8.85 18.70 -14.39
CA GLY A 543 -8.32 17.54 -13.64
C GLY A 543 -6.85 17.69 -13.27
N THR A 544 -6.33 16.73 -12.53
CA THR A 544 -4.91 16.58 -12.22
C THR A 544 -4.50 15.14 -12.48
N SER A 545 -3.29 14.90 -12.99
CA SER A 545 -2.69 13.57 -13.09
C SER A 545 -1.36 13.48 -12.36
N LYS A 546 -1.00 12.30 -11.88
CA LYS A 546 0.17 12.01 -11.05
C LYS A 546 0.87 10.79 -11.64
N HIS A 547 2.17 10.89 -11.93
CA HIS A 547 2.88 9.85 -12.68
C HIS A 547 4.22 9.53 -12.05
N LYS A 548 4.62 8.25 -12.06
CA LYS A 548 6.00 7.89 -11.75
C LYS A 548 6.83 7.96 -13.02
N VAL A 549 7.90 8.75 -13.03
CA VAL A 549 8.70 9.01 -14.24
C VAL A 549 10.19 8.85 -13.93
N TYR A 550 10.84 7.97 -14.67
CA TYR A 550 12.28 7.74 -14.68
C TYR A 550 12.89 8.44 -15.90
N VAL A 551 13.96 9.21 -15.70
CA VAL A 551 14.69 9.85 -16.79
C VAL A 551 16.14 9.40 -16.71
N THR A 552 16.57 8.64 -17.72
CA THR A 552 17.95 8.14 -17.82
C THR A 552 18.89 9.24 -18.29
N PHE A 553 20.14 9.19 -17.84
CA PHE A 553 21.20 10.12 -18.23
C PHE A 553 21.47 10.09 -19.74
N ASP A 554 21.43 8.90 -20.33
CA ASP A 554 21.69 8.62 -21.74
C ASP A 554 20.81 7.45 -22.19
N GLN A 555 20.81 7.14 -23.49
CA GLN A 555 20.15 5.95 -24.03
C GLN A 555 20.72 4.70 -23.34
N PRO A 556 19.88 3.82 -22.74
CA PRO A 556 20.34 2.55 -22.17
C PRO A 556 21.20 1.76 -23.16
N HIS A 557 22.26 1.12 -22.67
CA HIS A 557 23.20 0.38 -23.50
C HIS A 557 22.55 -0.86 -24.14
N ASP A 558 22.82 -1.11 -25.43
CA ASP A 558 22.16 -2.18 -26.21
C ASP A 558 22.39 -3.60 -25.64
N ALA A 559 23.50 -3.81 -24.93
CA ALA A 559 23.83 -5.11 -24.32
C ALA A 559 22.91 -5.51 -23.15
N LEU A 560 22.12 -4.58 -22.60
CA LEU A 560 21.24 -4.83 -21.46
C LEU A 560 20.04 -5.74 -21.81
N GLY A 561 19.70 -5.87 -23.10
CA GLY A 561 18.54 -6.64 -23.53
C GLY A 561 17.23 -6.00 -23.06
N ASN A 562 16.63 -6.54 -22.00
CA ASN A 562 15.38 -6.02 -21.42
C ASN A 562 15.67 -5.04 -20.27
N LEU A 563 15.11 -3.82 -20.33
CA LEU A 563 15.20 -2.86 -19.24
C LEU A 563 14.25 -3.21 -18.09
N TYR A 564 14.79 -3.85 -17.05
CA TYR A 564 14.04 -4.18 -15.83
C TYR A 564 13.83 -2.98 -14.91
N LEU A 565 12.73 -2.97 -14.15
CA LEU A 565 12.37 -1.87 -13.25
C LEU A 565 13.34 -1.71 -12.08
N SER A 566 13.83 -2.79 -11.45
CA SER A 566 14.77 -2.65 -10.32
C SER A 566 16.07 -1.95 -10.76
N PRO A 567 16.80 -2.43 -11.79
CA PRO A 567 17.98 -1.71 -12.29
C PRO A 567 17.67 -0.28 -12.73
N LEU A 568 16.55 -0.04 -13.43
CA LEU A 568 16.14 1.30 -13.81
C LEU A 568 15.94 2.20 -12.58
N HIS A 569 15.24 1.72 -11.56
CA HIS A 569 15.00 2.46 -10.32
C HIS A 569 16.30 2.75 -9.59
N TRP A 570 17.19 1.77 -9.45
CA TRP A 570 18.51 1.96 -8.81
C TRP A 570 19.39 2.94 -9.58
N ALA A 571 19.28 2.97 -10.91
CA ALA A 571 20.08 3.84 -11.77
C ALA A 571 19.72 5.32 -11.69
N VAL A 572 18.47 5.67 -11.32
CA VAL A 572 17.99 7.07 -11.39
C VAL A 572 17.31 7.61 -10.14
N SER A 573 16.92 6.78 -9.17
CA SER A 573 16.19 7.24 -7.97
C SER A 573 17.00 8.16 -7.06
N ASN A 574 18.32 7.96 -6.97
CA ASN A 574 19.27 8.96 -6.48
C ASN A 574 19.51 9.99 -7.61
N ASP A 575 18.53 10.86 -7.82
CA ASP A 575 18.44 11.71 -9.01
C ASP A 575 19.47 12.87 -9.05
N GLY A 576 19.44 13.61 -10.16
CA GLY A 576 20.19 14.86 -10.33
C GLY A 576 21.61 14.73 -10.84
N ALA A 577 22.08 13.52 -11.21
CA ALA A 577 23.42 13.33 -11.75
C ALA A 577 23.55 14.00 -13.13
N THR A 578 24.53 14.89 -13.28
CA THR A 578 24.76 15.71 -14.50
C THR A 578 25.98 15.26 -15.32
N ASN A 579 26.70 14.24 -14.85
CA ASN A 579 27.84 13.64 -15.54
C ASN A 579 28.00 12.16 -15.16
N LYS A 580 28.78 11.41 -15.95
CA LYS A 580 28.97 9.95 -15.74
C LYS A 580 29.58 9.59 -14.37
N LYS A 581 30.43 10.46 -13.79
CA LYS A 581 31.01 10.22 -12.46
C LYS A 581 29.96 10.31 -11.36
N GLU A 582 29.05 11.28 -11.46
CA GLU A 582 27.89 11.39 -10.56
C GLU A 582 26.91 10.24 -10.74
N VAL A 583 26.72 9.73 -11.96
CA VAL A 583 25.92 8.52 -12.19
C VAL A 583 26.52 7.34 -11.42
N VAL A 584 27.82 7.07 -11.57
CA VAL A 584 28.50 5.99 -10.82
C VAL A 584 28.32 6.17 -9.31
N ARG A 585 28.54 7.38 -8.80
CA ARG A 585 28.35 7.70 -7.37
C ARG A 585 26.93 7.37 -6.89
N ASN A 586 25.92 7.84 -7.62
CA ASN A 586 24.53 7.73 -7.22
C ASN A 586 24.02 6.28 -7.35
N THR A 587 24.45 5.56 -8.38
CA THR A 587 24.22 4.12 -8.53
C THR A 587 24.88 3.34 -7.39
N TRP A 588 26.16 3.61 -7.07
CA TRP A 588 26.86 2.88 -6.02
C TRP A 588 26.22 3.03 -4.64
N ARG A 589 25.62 4.18 -4.33
CA ARG A 589 24.85 4.41 -3.09
C ARG A 589 23.64 3.49 -2.96
N MET A 590 23.18 2.86 -4.04
CA MET A 590 22.15 1.83 -3.98
C MET A 590 22.70 0.50 -3.46
N PHE A 591 23.98 0.20 -3.66
CA PHE A 591 24.62 -1.06 -3.25
C PHE A 591 25.43 -0.91 -1.97
N ALA A 592 25.95 0.29 -1.66
CA ALA A 592 26.78 0.54 -0.50
C ALA A 592 26.28 1.70 0.37
N LYS A 593 26.32 1.51 1.69
CA LYS A 593 26.06 2.55 2.70
C LYS A 593 27.27 2.67 3.63
N LYS A 594 27.58 3.90 4.04
CA LYS A 594 28.55 4.16 5.11
C LYS A 594 27.85 4.11 6.46
N SER A 595 28.44 3.37 7.40
CA SER A 595 28.06 3.41 8.81
C SER A 595 28.41 4.77 9.44
N LEU A 596 27.87 5.06 10.63
CA LEU A 596 28.25 6.25 11.42
C LEU A 596 29.76 6.30 11.73
N LEU A 597 30.43 5.15 11.73
CA LEU A 597 31.88 5.01 11.91
C LEU A 597 32.67 5.12 10.60
N GLY A 598 32.03 5.53 9.50
CA GLY A 598 32.65 5.74 8.19
C GLY A 598 32.97 4.47 7.40
N LYS A 599 32.83 3.27 8.00
CA LYS A 599 33.02 1.99 7.31
C LYS A 599 31.91 1.75 6.29
N SER A 600 32.27 1.40 5.06
CA SER A 600 31.32 1.00 4.02
C SER A 600 30.79 -0.42 4.27
N GLY A 601 29.56 -0.68 3.88
CA GLY A 601 28.92 -1.99 3.94
C GLY A 601 27.69 -2.06 3.03
N PRO A 602 26.97 -3.19 3.00
CA PRO A 602 25.88 -3.39 2.06
C PRO A 602 24.70 -2.44 2.35
N ALA A 603 24.06 -1.96 1.29
CA ALA A 603 22.91 -1.07 1.40
C ALA A 603 21.57 -1.79 1.63
N ASP A 604 21.56 -3.12 1.56
CA ASP A 604 20.40 -4.01 1.64
C ASP A 604 19.40 -3.74 0.51
N ILE A 605 19.86 -3.97 -0.73
CA ILE A 605 19.11 -3.61 -1.95
C ILE A 605 17.76 -4.31 -2.04
N LYS A 606 16.76 -3.61 -2.59
CA LYS A 606 15.37 -4.09 -2.74
C LYS A 606 14.85 -3.79 -4.14
N SER A 607 13.78 -4.48 -4.54
CA SER A 607 13.10 -4.22 -5.81
C SER A 607 12.56 -2.79 -5.91
N TRP A 608 12.21 -2.34 -7.13
CA TRP A 608 11.67 -1.00 -7.42
C TRP A 608 10.44 -0.61 -6.58
N ASP A 609 9.69 -1.58 -6.03
CA ASP A 609 8.53 -1.38 -5.17
C ASP A 609 8.82 -1.60 -3.68
N GLY A 610 10.07 -1.90 -3.32
CA GLY A 610 10.54 -2.13 -1.96
C GLY A 610 10.11 -3.47 -1.34
N LYS A 611 9.40 -4.34 -2.08
CA LYS A 611 8.82 -5.57 -1.53
C LYS A 611 9.77 -6.75 -1.53
N ARG A 612 10.54 -6.95 -2.60
CA ARG A 612 11.49 -8.06 -2.73
C ARG A 612 12.87 -7.63 -2.24
N LYS A 613 13.53 -8.51 -1.50
CA LYS A 613 14.92 -8.37 -1.06
C LYS A 613 15.79 -9.34 -1.87
N PHE A 614 17.01 -8.92 -2.16
CA PHE A 614 18.00 -9.74 -2.85
C PHE A 614 19.06 -10.17 -1.84
N TYR A 615 19.06 -11.44 -1.45
CA TYR A 615 19.92 -11.96 -0.38
C TYR A 615 21.23 -12.50 -0.94
N TYR A 616 22.36 -12.03 -0.43
CA TYR A 616 23.67 -12.60 -0.73
C TYR A 616 23.91 -13.86 0.11
N TYR A 617 24.05 -15.02 -0.56
CA TYR A 617 24.20 -16.37 0.04
C TYR A 617 23.36 -16.59 1.31
N LYS A 618 22.05 -16.76 1.16
CA LYS A 618 21.12 -17.04 2.26
C LYS A 618 21.33 -18.46 2.81
N MET A 619 21.21 -18.64 4.13
CA MET A 619 21.30 -19.97 4.75
C MET A 619 20.21 -20.93 4.25
N GLY A 620 20.59 -22.19 4.00
CA GLY A 620 19.68 -23.26 3.58
C GLY A 620 19.39 -23.34 2.07
N GLY A 621 20.10 -22.59 1.23
CA GLY A 621 19.95 -22.62 -0.23
C GLY A 621 21.29 -22.82 -0.96
N LEU A 622 21.26 -23.52 -2.10
CA LEU A 622 22.41 -23.66 -3.01
C LEU A 622 22.26 -22.66 -4.17
N PRO A 623 23.27 -21.83 -4.51
CA PRO A 623 23.16 -20.89 -5.62
C PRO A 623 22.85 -21.65 -6.91
N SER A 624 21.85 -21.18 -7.66
CA SER A 624 21.68 -21.54 -9.07
C SER A 624 22.61 -20.63 -9.86
N ASN A 625 23.66 -21.18 -10.44
CA ASN A 625 24.38 -20.48 -11.50
C ASN A 625 23.39 -20.24 -12.64
N GLU A 626 23.46 -19.06 -13.25
CA GLU A 626 22.98 -18.67 -14.59
C GLU A 626 22.29 -17.29 -14.54
N ARG A 627 23.05 -16.22 -14.81
CA ARG A 627 22.63 -14.86 -15.23
C ARG A 627 21.85 -13.94 -14.24
N PRO A 628 22.07 -12.62 -14.29
CA PRO A 628 21.39 -11.62 -13.43
C PRO A 628 19.87 -11.60 -13.61
N GLU A 629 19.38 -11.93 -14.82
CA GLU A 629 17.96 -12.03 -15.12
C GLU A 629 17.25 -13.05 -14.22
N ASN A 630 17.92 -14.14 -13.85
CA ASN A 630 17.39 -15.11 -12.90
C ASN A 630 17.35 -14.53 -11.49
N CYS A 631 18.31 -13.71 -11.05
CA CYS A 631 18.18 -13.01 -9.78
C CYS A 631 16.94 -12.09 -9.77
N LEU A 632 16.70 -11.35 -10.85
CA LEU A 632 15.57 -10.42 -10.97
C LEU A 632 14.21 -11.09 -11.13
N ILE A 633 14.11 -12.28 -11.75
CA ILE A 633 12.82 -12.90 -12.08
C ILE A 633 12.58 -14.30 -11.49
N SER A 634 13.58 -14.89 -10.85
CA SER A 634 13.44 -16.20 -10.20
C SER A 634 12.55 -16.09 -8.96
N PRO A 635 11.77 -17.13 -8.62
CA PRO A 635 11.07 -17.23 -7.35
C PRO A 635 12.03 -17.38 -6.15
N ILE A 636 13.30 -17.64 -6.43
CA ILE A 636 14.35 -17.81 -5.46
C ILE A 636 14.88 -16.43 -5.02
N ASP A 637 15.02 -16.21 -3.71
CA ASP A 637 15.42 -14.91 -3.15
C ASP A 637 16.93 -14.79 -2.86
N TYR A 638 17.75 -15.78 -3.22
CA TYR A 638 19.20 -15.79 -3.01
C TYR A 638 20.01 -15.53 -4.29
N ALA A 639 21.21 -14.96 -4.14
CA ALA A 639 22.13 -14.61 -5.22
C ALA A 639 23.61 -14.78 -4.79
N ALA A 640 24.46 -15.15 -5.74
CA ALA A 640 25.90 -15.30 -5.60
C ALA A 640 26.65 -13.99 -5.92
N CYS A 641 27.98 -13.97 -5.77
CA CYS A 641 28.77 -12.76 -6.02
C CYS A 641 28.73 -12.30 -7.49
N GLY A 642 28.76 -13.24 -8.43
CA GLY A 642 28.58 -12.96 -9.86
C GLY A 642 27.27 -12.23 -10.16
N ASP A 643 26.16 -12.67 -9.57
CA ASP A 643 24.85 -12.05 -9.78
C ASP A 643 24.84 -10.58 -9.34
N PHE A 644 25.44 -10.26 -8.18
CA PHE A 644 25.51 -8.86 -7.73
C PHE A 644 26.47 -8.01 -8.57
N ALA A 645 27.55 -8.59 -9.08
CA ALA A 645 28.46 -7.93 -10.01
C ALA A 645 27.72 -7.55 -11.31
N ASP A 646 26.95 -8.49 -11.85
CA ASP A 646 26.13 -8.27 -13.04
C ASP A 646 25.01 -7.26 -12.79
N LEU A 647 24.31 -7.32 -11.64
CA LEU A 647 23.29 -6.32 -11.27
C LEU A 647 23.86 -4.91 -11.20
N LEU A 648 25.09 -4.73 -10.69
CA LEU A 648 25.76 -3.43 -10.68
C LEU A 648 26.05 -2.94 -12.11
N LEU A 649 26.57 -3.83 -12.97
CA LEU A 649 26.86 -3.52 -14.36
C LEU A 649 25.59 -3.17 -15.16
N ASP A 650 24.53 -3.97 -15.03
CA ASP A 650 23.22 -3.70 -15.64
C ASP A 650 22.68 -2.34 -15.20
N THR A 651 22.78 -2.02 -13.91
CA THR A 651 22.34 -0.72 -13.38
C THR A 651 23.13 0.45 -13.98
N LEU A 652 24.43 0.27 -14.22
CA LEU A 652 25.27 1.30 -14.88
C LEU A 652 24.97 1.40 -16.39
N MET A 653 24.64 0.28 -17.04
CA MET A 653 24.24 0.22 -18.44
C MET A 653 22.95 0.98 -18.72
N VAL A 654 22.01 1.08 -17.76
CA VAL A 654 20.79 1.92 -17.88
C VAL A 654 21.12 3.36 -18.27
N ASN A 655 22.24 3.90 -17.80
CA ASN A 655 22.71 5.25 -18.07
C ASN A 655 23.89 5.30 -19.06
N ASN A 656 24.18 4.19 -19.74
CA ASN A 656 25.31 4.04 -20.66
C ASN A 656 26.69 4.36 -20.04
N VAL A 657 26.89 3.89 -18.81
CA VAL A 657 28.14 4.08 -18.04
C VAL A 657 28.83 2.74 -17.78
N VAL A 658 29.06 1.96 -18.84
CA VAL A 658 29.70 0.64 -18.74
C VAL A 658 31.04 0.54 -19.49
N THR A 659 31.28 1.37 -20.51
CA THR A 659 32.44 1.23 -21.40
C THR A 659 33.80 1.27 -20.68
N GLY A 660 34.56 0.18 -20.81
CA GLY A 660 35.85 -0.04 -20.18
C GLY A 660 35.77 -0.64 -18.78
N SER A 661 34.58 -1.03 -18.32
CA SER A 661 34.39 -1.78 -17.08
C SER A 661 34.72 -3.25 -17.31
N LYS A 662 35.11 -3.94 -16.24
CA LYS A 662 35.53 -5.35 -16.30
C LYS A 662 34.90 -6.13 -15.18
N THR A 663 34.46 -7.34 -15.47
CA THR A 663 34.16 -8.34 -14.45
C THR A 663 35.48 -9.00 -14.05
N ILE A 664 35.75 -9.02 -12.74
CA ILE A 664 37.01 -9.49 -12.17
C ILE A 664 36.74 -10.73 -11.32
N TYR A 665 37.48 -11.79 -11.62
CA TYR A 665 37.59 -12.96 -10.78
C TYR A 665 38.73 -12.78 -9.78
N VAL A 666 38.39 -12.80 -8.50
CA VAL A 666 39.34 -12.81 -7.40
C VAL A 666 39.62 -14.25 -7.02
N LYS A 667 40.88 -14.66 -7.17
CA LYS A 667 41.31 -16.04 -6.91
C LYS A 667 42.56 -16.08 -6.04
N PRO A 668 42.73 -17.12 -5.20
CA PRO A 668 44.04 -17.45 -4.63
C PRO A 668 45.04 -17.84 -5.74
N ILE A 669 46.33 -17.56 -5.55
CA ILE A 669 47.39 -17.88 -6.54
C ILE A 669 47.80 -19.35 -6.43
N GLU A 670 48.24 -19.77 -5.24
CA GLU A 670 48.78 -21.13 -5.02
C GLU A 670 47.74 -22.08 -4.40
N ASP A 671 46.75 -21.52 -3.73
CA ASP A 671 45.81 -22.26 -2.91
C ASP A 671 44.51 -22.55 -3.64
N LYS A 672 43.75 -23.56 -3.20
CA LYS A 672 42.49 -23.93 -3.87
C LYS A 672 41.33 -23.02 -3.48
N LYS A 673 41.35 -22.49 -2.24
CA LYS A 673 40.28 -21.64 -1.71
C LYS A 673 40.84 -20.52 -0.83
N MET A 674 40.16 -19.39 -0.82
CA MET A 674 40.31 -18.31 0.16
C MET A 674 39.14 -18.30 1.14
N LEU A 675 39.41 -18.01 2.41
CA LEU A 675 38.40 -17.80 3.45
C LEU A 675 38.23 -16.29 3.66
N ILE A 676 37.00 -15.79 3.55
CA ILE A 676 36.66 -14.40 3.93
C ILE A 676 36.64 -14.28 5.46
N LYS A 677 36.91 -13.11 6.05
CA LYS A 677 37.03 -12.83 7.51
C LYS A 677 35.92 -13.41 8.43
N GLU A 678 36.13 -13.25 9.74
CA GLU A 678 35.25 -13.75 10.81
C GLU A 678 35.24 -15.28 10.92
N TRP A 679 36.43 -15.85 11.14
CA TRP A 679 36.63 -17.25 11.52
C TRP A 679 37.35 -17.35 12.85
N SER A 680 37.21 -18.47 13.55
CA SER A 680 38.05 -18.78 14.71
C SER A 680 38.30 -20.27 14.87
N PRO A 681 39.49 -20.66 15.30
CA PRO A 681 39.81 -22.06 15.49
C PRO A 681 39.13 -22.67 16.73
N ILE A 682 38.76 -23.94 16.63
CA ILE A 682 38.21 -24.76 17.71
C ILE A 682 38.73 -26.22 17.57
N PRO A 683 39.61 -26.74 18.44
CA PRO A 683 40.14 -26.13 19.66
C PRO A 683 41.17 -25.03 19.38
N SER A 684 41.62 -24.31 20.42
CA SER A 684 42.64 -23.24 20.29
C SER A 684 44.02 -23.74 19.89
N THR A 685 44.25 -25.06 19.93
CA THR A 685 45.49 -25.72 19.47
C THR A 685 45.15 -26.68 18.32
N PRO A 686 45.85 -26.63 17.17
CA PRO A 686 45.55 -27.50 16.04
C PRO A 686 45.82 -28.97 16.37
N THR A 687 44.98 -29.88 15.88
CA THR A 687 45.19 -31.32 16.05
C THR A 687 46.31 -31.87 15.17
N VAL A 688 46.77 -31.10 14.17
CA VAL A 688 47.88 -31.44 13.28
C VAL A 688 49.00 -30.42 13.43
N ALA A 689 50.25 -30.90 13.45
CA ALA A 689 51.41 -30.01 13.47
C ALA A 689 51.44 -29.14 12.21
N PRO A 690 51.71 -27.82 12.32
CA PRO A 690 51.83 -26.95 11.15
C PRO A 690 52.87 -27.47 10.17
N ASN A 691 52.54 -27.52 8.89
CA ASN A 691 53.54 -27.82 7.86
C ASN A 691 54.46 -26.61 7.61
N ALA A 692 55.47 -26.76 6.74
CA ALA A 692 56.42 -25.70 6.40
C ALA A 692 55.78 -24.42 5.82
N GLU A 693 54.56 -24.52 5.28
CA GLU A 693 53.77 -23.43 4.69
C GLU A 693 52.77 -22.80 5.68
N GLY A 694 52.69 -23.32 6.91
CA GLY A 694 51.84 -22.81 8.00
C GLY A 694 50.43 -23.40 8.07
N TYR A 695 50.12 -24.41 7.24
CA TYR A 695 48.84 -25.13 7.26
C TYR A 695 48.71 -26.00 8.51
N LYS A 696 47.68 -25.75 9.30
CA LYS A 696 47.55 -26.31 10.66
C LYS A 696 46.13 -26.71 11.06
N TRP A 697 45.10 -26.03 10.55
CA TRP A 697 43.70 -26.27 10.94
C TRP A 697 42.99 -27.15 9.93
N LYS A 698 42.32 -28.20 10.36
CA LYS A 698 41.44 -28.99 9.51
C LYS A 698 40.12 -28.28 9.23
N PHE A 699 39.63 -28.46 8.01
CA PHE A 699 38.41 -27.82 7.53
C PHE A 699 37.70 -28.72 6.54
N PHE A 700 36.41 -28.96 6.73
CA PHE A 700 35.61 -29.79 5.82
C PHE A 700 34.41 -29.04 5.28
N ILE A 701 34.13 -29.23 3.99
CA ILE A 701 32.92 -28.74 3.32
C ILE A 701 32.31 -29.84 2.44
N TYR A 702 31.02 -29.72 2.14
CA TYR A 702 30.31 -30.69 1.32
C TYR A 702 30.70 -30.57 -0.15
N ASN A 703 31.00 -31.70 -0.81
CA ASN A 703 31.33 -31.75 -2.23
C ASN A 703 30.06 -31.62 -3.08
N ARG A 704 30.00 -30.57 -3.91
CA ARG A 704 28.90 -30.37 -4.86
C ARG A 704 29.16 -31.17 -6.14
N LEU A 705 28.09 -31.44 -6.89
CA LEU A 705 28.16 -32.10 -8.21
C LEU A 705 29.01 -31.33 -9.24
N ASP A 706 29.22 -30.02 -9.05
CA ASP A 706 30.06 -29.16 -9.89
C ASP A 706 31.54 -29.14 -9.47
N GLY A 707 31.91 -29.84 -8.39
CA GLY A 707 33.30 -29.93 -7.91
C GLY A 707 33.81 -28.70 -7.15
N GLU A 708 33.04 -27.63 -6.99
CA GLU A 708 33.49 -26.40 -6.31
C GLU A 708 33.33 -26.47 -4.78
N GLY A 709 32.55 -27.40 -4.25
CA GLY A 709 32.25 -27.48 -2.81
C GLY A 709 31.31 -26.35 -2.33
N SER A 710 30.53 -26.60 -1.28
CA SER A 710 29.65 -25.61 -0.64
C SER A 710 29.91 -25.60 0.85
N MET A 711 29.87 -24.43 1.49
CA MET A 711 29.89 -24.27 2.96
C MET A 711 28.63 -24.82 3.66
N ILE A 712 28.30 -26.08 3.42
CA ILE A 712 27.37 -26.85 4.23
C ILE A 712 28.23 -27.59 5.27
N SER A 713 27.90 -27.40 6.56
CA SER A 713 28.59 -28.12 7.62
C SER A 713 28.39 -29.63 7.44
N PRO A 714 29.46 -30.44 7.44
CA PRO A 714 29.36 -31.89 7.27
C PRO A 714 28.80 -32.60 8.51
N THR A 715 28.72 -31.93 9.65
CA THR A 715 28.05 -32.46 10.84
C THR A 715 26.54 -32.31 10.65
N GLY A 716 25.86 -33.43 10.36
CA GLY A 716 24.45 -33.49 9.93
C GLY A 716 23.43 -32.86 10.90
N ALA A 717 22.14 -33.05 10.58
CA ALA A 717 21.00 -32.45 11.29
C ALA A 717 21.11 -32.59 12.83
N GLY A 718 21.59 -31.54 13.50
CA GLY A 718 21.79 -31.50 14.95
C GLY A 718 23.04 -30.77 15.45
N ALA A 719 24.06 -30.55 14.63
CA ALA A 719 25.24 -29.75 15.01
C ALA A 719 25.03 -28.24 14.77
N PRO A 720 25.79 -27.35 15.45
CA PRO A 720 25.76 -25.92 15.16
C PRO A 720 26.16 -25.68 13.70
N ASN A 721 25.28 -25.06 12.90
CA ASN A 721 25.47 -24.81 11.45
C ASN A 721 26.68 -23.92 11.09
N ASN A 722 27.55 -23.60 12.03
CA ASN A 722 28.70 -22.73 11.88
C ASN A 722 30.04 -23.40 12.23
N GLU A 723 30.06 -24.69 12.57
CA GLU A 723 31.27 -25.47 12.81
C GLU A 723 31.65 -26.28 11.56
N TYR A 724 32.91 -26.19 11.16
CA TYR A 724 33.49 -26.85 9.97
C TYR A 724 34.74 -27.63 10.39
N ASP A 725 34.55 -28.51 11.38
CA ASP A 725 35.61 -29.18 12.14
C ASP A 725 36.44 -28.18 12.95
N GLU A 726 37.71 -27.95 12.64
CA GLU A 726 38.54 -27.12 13.52
C GLU A 726 38.33 -25.62 13.37
N LEU A 727 37.35 -25.19 12.57
CA LEU A 727 37.04 -23.78 12.32
C LEU A 727 35.56 -23.47 12.53
N LEU A 728 35.34 -22.42 13.31
CA LEU A 728 34.05 -21.81 13.58
C LEU A 728 33.85 -20.57 12.67
N ASN A 729 32.79 -20.57 11.87
CA ASN A 729 32.31 -19.42 11.11
C ASN A 729 31.62 -18.44 12.06
N LYS A 730 32.25 -17.29 12.33
CA LYS A 730 31.71 -16.25 13.20
C LYS A 730 30.68 -15.39 12.45
N THR A 731 29.70 -14.91 13.20
CA THR A 731 28.78 -13.87 12.72
C THR A 731 29.52 -12.53 12.64
N GLY A 732 29.14 -11.66 11.69
CA GLY A 732 29.63 -10.28 11.68
C GLY A 732 29.97 -9.68 10.30
N ILE A 733 30.23 -10.52 9.29
CA ILE A 733 30.38 -10.01 7.91
C ILE A 733 29.02 -9.95 7.25
N ARG A 734 28.52 -8.73 7.05
CA ARG A 734 27.23 -8.50 6.41
C ARG A 734 27.38 -8.50 4.89
N GLY A 735 26.54 -9.27 4.21
CA GLY A 735 26.27 -9.11 2.77
C GLY A 735 24.90 -8.47 2.53
N GLN A 736 24.54 -8.24 1.27
CA GLN A 736 23.23 -7.70 0.90
C GLN A 736 22.09 -8.52 1.53
N ASN A 737 21.28 -7.87 2.38
CA ASN A 737 20.15 -8.44 3.12
C ASN A 737 20.49 -9.65 4.02
N THR A 738 21.76 -10.02 4.18
CA THR A 738 22.19 -11.20 4.93
C THR A 738 23.18 -10.80 6.04
N PRO A 739 22.83 -10.97 7.32
CA PRO A 739 23.71 -10.64 8.44
C PRO A 739 25.02 -11.45 8.46
N THR A 740 24.98 -12.68 7.96
CA THR A 740 26.15 -13.58 7.82
C THR A 740 25.92 -14.49 6.62
N PRO A 741 26.62 -14.28 5.49
CA PRO A 741 26.54 -15.13 4.31
C PRO A 741 26.80 -16.59 4.66
N ALA A 742 26.00 -17.47 4.05
CA ALA A 742 26.12 -18.93 4.17
C ALA A 742 27.39 -19.45 3.48
N GLU A 743 27.91 -18.71 2.49
CA GLU A 743 29.16 -19.00 1.81
C GLU A 743 30.18 -17.89 2.08
N LYS A 744 31.37 -18.29 2.49
CA LYS A 744 32.52 -17.44 2.80
C LYS A 744 33.85 -18.07 2.36
N VAL A 745 33.81 -19.22 1.70
CA VAL A 745 34.99 -19.92 1.17
C VAL A 745 34.87 -19.96 -0.35
N PHE A 746 35.81 -19.30 -1.02
CA PHE A 746 35.73 -19.10 -2.47
C PHE A 746 36.96 -19.64 -3.18
N GLY A 747 36.75 -20.39 -4.26
CA GLY A 747 37.79 -20.61 -5.27
C GLY A 747 37.88 -19.44 -6.22
N THR A 748 36.72 -18.83 -6.49
CA THR A 748 36.56 -17.60 -7.27
C THR A 748 35.50 -16.73 -6.61
N HIS A 749 35.79 -15.44 -6.40
CA HIS A 749 34.80 -14.43 -6.01
C HIS A 749 34.74 -13.34 -7.06
N THR A 750 33.55 -12.90 -7.45
CA THR A 750 33.36 -11.97 -8.57
C THR A 750 33.13 -10.55 -8.06
N ILE A 751 33.90 -9.60 -8.60
CA ILE A 751 33.77 -8.15 -8.34
C ILE A 751 33.83 -7.36 -9.67
N VAL A 752 33.55 -6.06 -9.63
CA VAL A 752 33.54 -5.20 -10.83
C VAL A 752 34.67 -4.17 -10.77
N LYS A 753 35.47 -4.04 -11.83
CA LYS A 753 36.42 -2.94 -11.99
C LYS A 753 35.83 -1.88 -12.91
N LEU A 754 35.76 -0.64 -12.42
CA LEU A 754 35.38 0.51 -13.23
C LEU A 754 36.62 1.30 -13.68
N PRO A 755 36.63 1.88 -14.89
CA PRO A 755 37.77 2.63 -15.37
C PRO A 755 37.90 3.96 -14.62
N LYS A 756 39.12 4.33 -14.22
CA LYS A 756 39.40 5.54 -13.41
C LYS A 756 38.78 6.83 -13.96
N ARG A 757 38.70 6.98 -15.28
CA ARG A 757 38.06 8.12 -15.93
C ARG A 757 36.57 8.29 -15.58
N SER A 758 35.89 7.21 -15.23
CA SER A 758 34.46 7.17 -14.89
C SER A 758 34.20 7.34 -13.39
N LEU A 759 35.25 7.36 -12.55
CA LEU A 759 35.10 7.40 -11.11
C LEU A 759 34.98 8.84 -10.58
N PRO A 760 34.14 9.06 -9.55
CA PRO A 760 34.14 10.31 -8.80
C PRO A 760 35.36 10.36 -7.86
N LYS A 761 35.80 11.57 -7.50
CA LYS A 761 37.04 11.79 -6.73
C LYS A 761 37.16 10.94 -5.47
N GLU A 762 36.05 10.75 -4.75
CA GLU A 762 36.01 9.95 -3.52
C GLU A 762 36.19 8.43 -3.71
N LEU A 763 36.14 7.94 -4.95
CA LEU A 763 36.32 6.52 -5.32
C LEU A 763 37.50 6.31 -6.28
N ASP A 764 38.20 7.39 -6.69
CA ASP A 764 39.26 7.34 -7.71
C ASP A 764 40.44 6.41 -7.33
N ASP A 765 40.64 6.15 -6.03
CA ASP A 765 41.69 5.28 -5.53
C ASP A 765 41.24 3.83 -5.35
N THR A 766 39.93 3.55 -5.32
CA THR A 766 39.38 2.21 -5.13
C THR A 766 38.51 1.78 -6.32
N PRO A 767 39.11 1.41 -7.48
CA PRO A 767 38.38 1.15 -8.70
C PRO A 767 37.68 -0.21 -8.76
N TYR A 768 37.90 -1.07 -7.75
CA TYR A 768 37.31 -2.41 -7.66
C TYR A 768 36.12 -2.38 -6.68
N PHE A 769 34.94 -2.76 -7.17
CA PHE A 769 33.67 -2.67 -6.48
C PHE A 769 33.13 -4.06 -6.18
N ASP A 770 32.83 -4.31 -4.92
CA ASP A 770 32.18 -5.53 -4.45
C ASP A 770 30.74 -5.21 -4.03
N PRO A 771 29.77 -5.33 -4.95
CA PRO A 771 28.37 -5.03 -4.67
C PRO A 771 27.73 -6.03 -3.69
N SER A 772 28.29 -7.22 -3.49
CA SER A 772 27.77 -8.21 -2.55
C SER A 772 27.97 -7.79 -1.10
N TYR A 773 29.11 -7.17 -0.80
CA TYR A 773 29.45 -6.65 0.53
C TYR A 773 29.31 -5.12 0.64
N GLY A 774 29.10 -4.40 -0.47
CA GLY A 774 28.99 -2.94 -0.49
C GLY A 774 30.30 -2.24 -0.12
N VAL A 775 31.43 -2.77 -0.60
CA VAL A 775 32.79 -2.26 -0.31
C VAL A 775 33.59 -2.08 -1.60
N THR A 776 34.68 -1.33 -1.53
CA THR A 776 35.59 -1.09 -2.66
C THR A 776 37.04 -1.34 -2.24
N TYR A 777 37.88 -1.69 -3.22
CA TYR A 777 39.29 -2.03 -3.02
C TYR A 777 40.19 -1.27 -3.99
N ARG A 778 41.42 -1.00 -3.57
CA ARG A 778 42.47 -0.36 -4.40
C ARG A 778 43.11 -1.33 -5.38
N ASP A 779 43.46 -2.51 -4.90
CA ASP A 779 44.20 -3.56 -5.60
C ASP A 779 44.05 -4.92 -4.89
N GLU A 780 44.75 -5.94 -5.37
CA GLU A 780 44.76 -7.31 -4.84
C GLU A 780 45.18 -7.37 -3.37
N LYS A 781 46.21 -6.60 -3.00
CA LYS A 781 46.72 -6.56 -1.62
C LYS A 781 45.69 -5.91 -0.68
N ASP A 782 45.07 -4.83 -1.12
CA ASP A 782 44.04 -4.13 -0.36
C ASP A 782 42.80 -5.02 -0.14
N PHE A 783 42.42 -5.82 -1.14
CA PHE A 783 41.40 -6.87 -0.97
C PHE A 783 41.83 -7.91 0.06
N GLU A 784 43.04 -8.46 -0.05
CA GLU A 784 43.54 -9.47 0.89
C GLU A 784 43.57 -8.94 2.33
N ASP A 785 44.06 -7.72 2.54
CA ASP A 785 44.12 -7.07 3.86
C ASP A 785 42.71 -6.87 4.44
N GLN A 786 41.76 -6.41 3.63
CA GLN A 786 40.41 -6.04 4.05
C GLN A 786 39.45 -7.22 4.19
N ALA A 787 39.50 -8.22 3.30
CA ALA A 787 38.48 -9.25 3.17
C ALA A 787 38.92 -10.65 3.61
N VAL A 788 40.19 -11.01 3.44
CA VAL A 788 40.66 -12.41 3.60
C VAL A 788 41.05 -12.69 5.06
N TYR A 789 40.63 -13.86 5.57
CA TYR A 789 41.08 -14.47 6.84
C TYR A 789 42.34 -15.31 6.62
N GLY A 790 42.30 -16.18 5.61
CA GLY A 790 43.29 -17.22 5.39
C GLY A 790 43.00 -18.02 4.12
N TYR A 791 43.75 -19.11 3.93
CA TYR A 791 43.75 -19.92 2.72
C TYR A 791 43.58 -21.39 3.04
N ALA A 792 42.97 -22.14 2.12
CA ALA A 792 42.74 -23.57 2.25
C ALA A 792 43.43 -24.37 1.13
N LYS A 793 44.18 -25.39 1.53
CA LYS A 793 44.83 -26.38 0.66
C LYS A 793 44.05 -27.68 0.71
N GLU A 794 43.61 -28.16 -0.44
CA GLU A 794 42.87 -29.43 -0.55
C GLU A 794 43.80 -30.60 -0.21
N LEU A 795 43.37 -31.48 0.67
CA LEU A 795 44.09 -32.71 1.03
C LEU A 795 43.50 -33.91 0.31
N THR A 796 42.20 -34.13 0.53
CA THR A 796 41.46 -35.27 0.01
C THR A 796 40.09 -34.80 -0.48
N ARG A 797 39.55 -35.54 -1.44
CA ARG A 797 38.22 -35.32 -1.99
C ARG A 797 37.56 -36.67 -2.20
N ASP A 798 36.41 -36.86 -1.56
CA ASP A 798 35.52 -37.99 -1.83
C ASP A 798 34.19 -37.49 -2.44
N ASN A 799 33.23 -38.40 -2.62
CA ASN A 799 31.95 -38.07 -3.27
C ASN A 799 31.02 -37.18 -2.42
N GLN A 800 31.29 -36.97 -1.13
CA GLN A 800 30.42 -36.21 -0.22
C GLN A 800 31.14 -35.06 0.49
N ILE A 801 32.43 -35.19 0.79
CA ILE A 801 33.20 -34.26 1.61
C ILE A 801 34.51 -33.92 0.89
N ILE A 802 34.93 -32.67 1.03
CA ILE A 802 36.26 -32.20 0.65
C ILE A 802 36.99 -31.78 1.92
N GLU A 803 38.17 -32.36 2.14
CA GLU A 803 39.06 -32.06 3.26
C GLU A 803 40.10 -31.01 2.85
N TYR A 804 40.22 -29.98 3.67
CA TYR A 804 41.23 -28.95 3.55
C TYR A 804 42.06 -28.84 4.81
N GLN A 805 43.30 -28.38 4.65
CA GLN A 805 44.03 -27.69 5.72
C GLN A 805 44.01 -26.19 5.48
N VAL A 806 43.87 -25.44 6.56
CA VAL A 806 43.77 -23.98 6.56
C VAL A 806 44.96 -23.36 7.29
N ARG A 807 45.40 -22.22 6.77
CA ARG A 807 46.35 -21.30 7.40
C ARG A 807 45.76 -19.91 7.45
N GLU A 808 46.13 -19.16 8.48
CA GLU A 808 45.83 -17.73 8.59
C GLU A 808 46.84 -16.91 7.77
N LYS A 809 46.44 -15.73 7.29
CA LYS A 809 47.41 -14.77 6.72
C LYS A 809 48.36 -14.23 7.80
N PRO A 810 49.62 -13.89 7.49
CA PRO A 810 50.23 -13.74 6.15
C PRO A 810 50.75 -15.04 5.54
N VAL A 811 50.93 -15.05 4.22
CA VAL A 811 51.50 -16.16 3.46
C VAL A 811 53.03 -16.11 3.48
N PRO A 812 53.75 -17.20 3.82
CA PRO A 812 55.21 -17.23 3.74
C PRO A 812 55.69 -16.99 2.31
N ASN A 813 56.68 -16.13 2.16
CA ASN A 813 57.39 -15.86 0.89
C ASN A 813 56.58 -15.17 -0.23
N LEU A 814 55.32 -14.78 -0.01
CA LEU A 814 54.55 -13.96 -0.95
C LEU A 814 54.15 -12.62 -0.34
N PRO A 815 54.26 -11.50 -1.08
CA PRO A 815 53.78 -10.21 -0.61
C PRO A 815 52.25 -10.10 -0.55
N HIS A 816 51.55 -10.91 -1.37
CA HIS A 816 50.10 -11.14 -1.39
C HIS A 816 49.82 -12.47 -2.11
N ASN A 817 48.70 -13.13 -1.82
CA ASN A 817 48.32 -14.43 -2.40
C ASN A 817 46.92 -14.39 -3.05
N ILE A 818 46.54 -13.22 -3.55
CA ILE A 818 45.33 -12.98 -4.33
C ILE A 818 45.72 -12.46 -5.71
N GLN A 819 45.04 -12.95 -6.75
CA GLN A 819 45.15 -12.43 -8.10
C GLN A 819 43.79 -11.99 -8.63
N PHE A 820 43.78 -10.90 -9.39
CA PHE A 820 42.61 -10.43 -10.13
C PHE A 820 42.73 -10.82 -11.60
N GLU A 821 41.87 -11.73 -12.03
CA GLU A 821 41.76 -12.13 -13.44
C GLU A 821 40.59 -11.42 -14.11
N VAL A 822 40.78 -10.96 -15.34
CA VAL A 822 39.69 -10.36 -16.12
C VAL A 822 38.89 -11.48 -16.76
N GLU A 823 37.62 -11.61 -16.36
CA GLU A 823 36.68 -12.55 -16.97
C GLU A 823 36.10 -11.96 -18.26
N MET A 824 35.56 -10.75 -18.16
CA MET A 824 34.83 -10.09 -19.24
C MET A 824 35.13 -8.59 -19.25
N GLN A 825 35.09 -7.98 -20.44
CA GLN A 825 35.24 -6.55 -20.63
C GLN A 825 34.05 -6.00 -21.43
N TRP A 826 33.53 -4.86 -20.98
CA TRP A 826 32.32 -4.21 -21.47
C TRP A 826 32.58 -2.88 -22.16
#